data_AF-A0A271JCY5-F1
#
_entry.id   AF-A0A271JCY5-F1
#
_cell.length_a   1.000
_cell.length_b   1.000
_cell.length_c   1.000
_cell.angle_alpha   90.00
_cell.angle_beta   90.00
_cell.angle_gamma   90.00
#
_symmetry.space_group_name_H-M   'P 1'
#
loop_
_entity.id
_entity.type
_entity.pdbx_description
1 polymer ?
#
loop_
_entity_poly.entity_id
_entity_poly.type
_entity_poly.pdbx_seq_one_letter_code
_entity_poly.pdbx_strand_id
1 'polypeptide(L)'
;MRLAAVLALLLVALPASAQLAGTYAIPGDYATLAAAAADLDAQGASAAVTFAFAPGAYAGATIDAWASTGTGDHLTITSSTADAADVTLTSRVDFGGTSLTVRDLTFETSTTAFATSTTTSLVIESSVFRLAAGASPSGTYGIQGSGSGGALTSIRGNEVSGFQVGLSLLYSGGPADLYVEDNAIFEVEQGMSVRATRENRFRRNRITATQLGLFYSGRRFNGLEYVKNGLFENNIVVSDADAVDVNGGLVFVHNTLVAGTGTALYAMFYSYADASETAGVPADLFDNILVSQQGIPFVAQFTTGRSSTTLHSDANVFWTGGTVVGRVRRNATTVPLDFETVAEFGDSLDDQSGESGNEDHSALLDPQFTPDYTPTSTFVDAFGTDVGVAEDIDGQDRAALTPVDPGAVAFIATTASPLAGTYSVGTPSSDFPTLTDAVAALAQRGVSGNVRMEMEAGTYAERVEIGPIQGTSAMARVTITTASGDPASVVIAPPPATGLADNYAVSLDRATHVAVVGLTFHATNATYQTALLLGDDVTGVRVLDNVFTGGTRTGTPPRIGGFAVRTGTPLTGAGLYLIGNTFDGVDSAVQLKGESGAEPTDVRLVENTVDALSDGFSLDELEAPLIIRNRLDTRTDALELIRITGATAIRQNRIFTRWDGIDISGGSGTAGAEIVNNTVAIFPSPVRNGYAIRLNNAPGWRIVHNSASVLGHIVAGRGFTLRLQASPNATVQNNAWEATGRAVPVWISSASRPLVSDHNAYSSEVAIGRIEGDLYGTFWAYVAGLDAYDPDGTEGMGSIEAALGFANARQGDLHTTAAALQAAGVDIGVAVDIDGDPRPAGAPDIGADEGSPDVATAGAQAATVPAEFVLGLPVPNPAPGAVRIPYAVPEAGPVEVSVWDVLGRRVAVLADGVTEAGSHEAVVAPGALAAGTYVVRMQAGAFSATTRLTVVR
;
A
#
# COMPACT_ATOMS: atom_id res chain seq x y z
N MET A 1 92.23 27.03 55.58
CA MET A 1 92.01 27.97 56.71
C MET A 1 91.07 29.06 56.23
N ARG A 2 89.90 29.19 56.88
CA ARG A 2 88.82 30.16 56.64
C ARG A 2 88.05 30.08 55.30
N LEU A 3 86.73 30.29 55.46
CA LEU A 3 85.64 30.58 54.50
C LEU A 3 84.93 29.43 53.76
N ALA A 4 83.66 29.18 54.16
CA ALA A 4 82.41 29.08 53.36
C ALA A 4 81.24 28.64 54.30
N ALA A 5 80.47 29.58 54.89
CA ALA A 5 79.07 29.96 54.55
C ALA A 5 78.01 28.86 54.82
N VAL A 6 77.39 28.76 56.01
CA VAL A 6 76.16 29.44 56.53
C VAL A 6 74.91 29.27 55.66
N LEU A 7 74.00 28.38 56.09
CA LEU A 7 72.55 28.58 56.01
C LEU A 7 71.83 27.75 57.09
N ALA A 8 71.16 28.44 58.00
CA ALA A 8 70.16 27.90 58.90
C ALA A 8 68.96 28.84 58.79
N LEU A 9 67.76 28.33 58.46
CA LEU A 9 66.50 28.95 58.88
C LEU A 9 65.27 28.07 58.62
N LEU A 10 64.42 28.02 59.65
CA LEU A 10 62.95 27.96 59.62
C LEU A 10 62.25 26.66 59.16
N LEU A 11 62.01 25.76 60.11
CA LEU A 11 60.83 24.88 60.09
C LEU A 11 59.66 25.67 60.70
N VAL A 12 58.89 26.36 59.84
CA VAL A 12 57.59 26.93 60.21
C VAL A 12 56.59 25.78 60.18
N ALA A 13 55.87 25.57 61.27
CA ALA A 13 54.65 24.78 61.25
C ALA A 13 53.67 25.43 60.25
N LEU A 14 53.42 24.76 59.13
CA LEU A 14 52.34 25.14 58.21
C LEU A 14 51.03 25.16 59.01
N PRO A 15 50.20 26.22 58.93
CA PRO A 15 48.87 26.17 59.51
C PRO A 15 48.10 25.03 58.84
N ALA A 16 47.20 24.37 59.57
CA ALA A 16 46.16 23.55 58.95
C ALA A 16 45.48 24.42 57.88
N SER A 17 45.62 24.06 56.60
CA SER A 17 44.92 24.75 55.52
C SER A 17 43.42 24.61 55.79
N ALA A 18 42.71 25.74 55.85
CA ALA A 18 41.28 25.74 56.11
C ALA A 18 40.58 25.14 54.90
N GLN A 19 39.90 24.00 55.07
CA GLN A 19 39.12 23.38 53.99
C GLN A 19 38.13 24.39 53.38
N LEU A 20 37.86 24.26 52.08
CA LEU A 20 36.99 25.19 51.35
C LEU A 20 35.54 25.15 51.86
N ALA A 21 34.85 26.28 51.79
CA ALA A 21 33.43 26.44 52.11
C ALA A 21 32.88 27.74 51.51
N GLY A 22 31.75 27.67 50.81
CA GLY A 22 31.08 28.83 50.21
C GLY A 22 31.33 29.01 48.71
N THR A 23 31.13 30.23 48.22
CA THR A 23 31.20 30.56 46.78
C THR A 23 32.51 31.25 46.45
N TYR A 24 33.15 30.81 45.36
CA TYR A 24 34.39 31.35 44.83
C TYR A 24 34.22 31.72 43.35
N ALA A 25 34.64 32.92 42.97
CA ALA A 25 34.49 33.45 41.62
C ALA A 25 35.65 33.06 40.70
N ILE A 26 35.35 32.79 39.42
CA ILE A 26 36.32 32.46 38.37
C ILE A 26 36.06 33.32 37.12
N PRO A 27 36.90 34.32 36.79
CA PRO A 27 38.04 34.81 37.55
C PRO A 27 37.61 35.63 38.77
N GLY A 28 38.44 35.61 39.81
CA GLY A 28 38.26 36.42 41.01
C GLY A 28 39.06 35.82 42.14
N ASP A 29 38.45 34.88 42.87
CA ASP A 29 39.12 34.09 43.90
C ASP A 29 40.13 33.12 43.29
N TYR A 30 39.80 32.53 42.13
CA TYR A 30 40.72 31.73 41.33
C TYR A 30 40.83 32.29 39.91
N ALA A 31 41.99 32.12 39.27
CA ALA A 31 42.18 32.55 37.88
C ALA A 31 41.60 31.57 36.85
N THR A 32 41.54 30.27 37.19
CA THR A 32 41.10 29.19 36.30
C THR A 32 40.41 28.09 37.09
N LEU A 33 39.60 27.26 36.42
CA LEU A 33 39.02 26.06 37.01
C LEU A 33 40.09 25.09 37.52
N ALA A 34 41.20 24.93 36.78
CA ALA A 34 42.31 24.07 37.20
C ALA A 34 42.96 24.53 38.52
N ALA A 35 43.05 25.85 38.76
CA ALA A 35 43.56 26.37 40.03
C ALA A 35 42.58 26.11 41.18
N ALA A 36 41.27 26.29 40.95
CA ALA A 36 40.24 25.99 41.94
C ALA A 36 40.17 24.48 42.25
N ALA A 37 40.26 23.63 41.23
CA ALA A 37 40.30 22.17 41.35
C ALA A 37 41.50 21.71 42.17
N ALA A 38 42.71 22.17 41.85
CA ALA A 38 43.92 21.81 42.59
C ALA A 38 43.84 22.20 44.08
N ASP A 39 43.18 23.32 44.39
CA ASP A 39 43.00 23.78 45.76
C ASP A 39 41.97 22.93 46.53
N LEU A 40 40.87 22.57 45.87
CA LEU A 40 39.87 21.65 46.40
C LEU A 40 40.44 20.25 46.64
N ASP A 41 41.22 19.74 45.68
CA ASP A 41 41.85 18.42 45.77
C ASP A 41 42.89 18.38 46.90
N ALA A 42 43.62 19.48 47.13
CA ALA A 42 44.63 19.57 48.17
C ALA A 42 44.06 19.80 49.58
N GLN A 43 43.04 20.67 49.71
CA GLN A 43 42.54 21.12 51.01
C GLN A 43 41.26 20.38 51.46
N GLY A 44 40.50 19.82 50.52
CA GLY A 44 39.16 19.31 50.78
C GLY A 44 38.14 20.41 51.07
N ALA A 45 36.91 20.02 51.38
CA ALA A 45 35.85 20.94 51.78
C ALA A 45 35.32 20.61 53.18
N SER A 46 34.87 21.66 53.88
CA SER A 46 34.20 21.57 55.19
C SER A 46 32.70 21.90 55.14
N ALA A 47 32.22 22.35 53.98
CA ALA A 47 30.81 22.61 53.66
C ALA A 47 30.63 22.59 52.12
N ALA A 48 29.42 22.92 51.65
CA ALA A 48 29.16 23.10 50.21
C ALA A 48 30.08 24.17 49.58
N VAL A 49 30.59 23.86 48.39
CA VAL A 49 31.49 24.72 47.61
C VAL A 49 30.82 25.06 46.29
N THR A 50 30.86 26.32 45.88
CA THR A 50 30.38 26.78 44.57
C THR A 50 31.50 27.49 43.81
N PHE A 51 31.84 27.01 42.62
CA PHE A 51 32.66 27.72 41.66
C PHE A 51 31.75 28.47 40.68
N ALA A 52 31.71 29.79 40.81
CA ALA A 52 30.86 30.68 40.02
C ALA A 52 31.69 31.38 38.94
N PHE A 53 31.41 31.07 37.68
CA PHE A 53 32.15 31.61 36.54
C PHE A 53 31.59 32.97 36.13
N ALA A 54 32.44 33.97 36.02
CA ALA A 54 32.08 35.21 35.31
C ALA A 54 31.99 34.91 33.79
N PRO A 55 31.22 35.70 33.02
CA PRO A 55 31.13 35.50 31.58
C PRO A 55 32.51 35.44 30.90
N GLY A 56 32.74 34.43 30.08
CA GLY A 56 34.02 34.20 29.39
C GLY A 56 34.27 32.75 28.97
N ALA A 57 35.42 32.54 28.32
CA ALA A 57 35.88 31.22 27.91
C ALA A 57 37.00 30.71 28.83
N TYR A 58 36.88 29.46 29.27
CA TYR A 58 37.78 28.82 30.22
C TYR A 58 38.21 27.44 29.70
N ALA A 59 39.37 26.97 30.13
CA ALA A 59 39.72 25.55 29.97
C ALA A 59 38.99 24.73 31.03
N GLY A 60 38.55 23.53 30.65
CA GLY A 60 38.12 22.50 31.60
C GLY A 60 39.28 22.01 32.47
N ALA A 61 38.96 21.13 33.42
CA ALA A 61 39.95 20.55 34.33
C ALA A 61 39.51 19.17 34.80
N THR A 62 40.48 18.40 35.30
CA THR A 62 40.22 17.25 36.16
C THR A 62 40.05 17.74 37.59
N ILE A 63 38.99 17.28 38.25
CA ILE A 63 38.72 17.47 39.67
C ILE A 63 38.71 16.08 40.29
N ASP A 64 39.72 15.79 41.09
CA ASP A 64 39.91 14.46 41.67
C ASP A 64 38.97 14.24 42.88
N ALA A 65 39.09 13.08 43.52
CA ALA A 65 38.41 12.83 44.77
C ALA A 65 39.03 13.68 45.88
N TRP A 66 38.24 14.57 46.49
CA TRP A 66 38.68 15.47 47.57
C TRP A 66 38.13 15.02 48.93
N ALA A 67 38.83 15.41 50.01
CA ALA A 67 38.45 15.03 51.37
C ALA A 67 37.30 15.89 51.92
N SER A 68 36.20 15.25 52.30
CA SER A 68 35.03 15.85 52.95
C SER A 68 35.02 15.53 54.45
N THR A 69 34.56 16.47 55.29
CA THR A 69 34.42 16.28 56.75
C THR A 69 32.97 16.36 57.25
N GLY A 70 32.01 16.77 56.39
CA GLY A 70 30.59 16.93 56.71
C GLY A 70 29.65 16.11 55.83
N THR A 71 28.39 15.97 56.28
CA THR A 71 27.31 15.25 55.55
C THR A 71 26.56 16.14 54.53
N GLY A 72 27.16 17.25 54.10
CA GLY A 72 26.57 18.21 53.14
C GLY A 72 27.61 18.82 52.19
N ASP A 73 28.77 18.19 52.04
CA ASP A 73 29.84 18.71 51.21
C ASP A 73 29.57 18.32 49.75
N HIS A 74 29.15 19.31 48.96
CA HIS A 74 28.73 19.16 47.57
C HIS A 74 29.39 20.27 46.74
N LEU A 75 29.93 19.92 45.57
CA LEU A 75 30.51 20.89 44.64
C LEU A 75 29.48 21.37 43.62
N THR A 76 29.27 22.67 43.49
CA THR A 76 28.50 23.28 42.40
C THR A 76 29.44 24.03 41.46
N ILE A 77 29.32 23.80 40.16
CA ILE A 77 30.03 24.55 39.12
C ILE A 77 28.96 25.21 38.26
N THR A 78 28.97 26.55 38.19
CA THR A 78 27.85 27.32 37.62
C THR A 78 28.28 28.64 37.01
N SER A 79 27.53 29.15 36.05
CA SER A 79 27.65 30.56 35.64
C SER A 79 27.15 31.48 36.75
N SER A 80 27.85 32.60 36.96
CA SER A 80 27.45 33.65 37.89
C SER A 80 26.19 34.41 37.43
N THR A 81 25.80 34.28 36.17
CA THR A 81 24.62 34.93 35.57
C THR A 81 23.42 34.01 35.45
N ALA A 82 23.59 32.70 35.74
CA ALA A 82 22.60 31.66 35.46
C ALA A 82 22.18 31.59 33.98
N ASP A 83 23.10 31.93 33.07
CA ASP A 83 22.95 31.77 31.63
C ASP A 83 24.10 30.91 31.08
N ALA A 84 23.76 29.79 30.44
CA ALA A 84 24.72 28.87 29.84
C ALA A 84 25.52 29.49 28.70
N ALA A 85 24.98 30.49 28.00
CA ALA A 85 25.67 31.16 26.90
C ALA A 85 26.84 32.04 27.35
N ASP A 86 26.86 32.46 28.62
CA ASP A 86 27.87 33.37 29.14
C ASP A 86 29.20 32.68 29.43
N VAL A 87 29.21 31.37 29.69
CA VAL A 87 30.41 30.65 30.12
C VAL A 87 30.67 29.44 29.22
N THR A 88 31.81 29.45 28.54
CA THR A 88 32.23 28.34 27.66
C THR A 88 33.46 27.61 28.21
N LEU A 89 33.34 26.31 28.45
CA LEU A 89 34.43 25.40 28.75
C LEU A 89 34.93 24.78 27.44
N THR A 90 36.18 25.07 27.10
CA THR A 90 36.80 24.74 25.80
C THR A 90 37.54 23.40 25.78
N SER A 91 37.60 22.70 26.93
CA SER A 91 38.18 21.38 27.05
C SER A 91 37.41 20.52 28.05
N ARG A 92 37.60 19.21 27.97
CA ARG A 92 36.97 18.19 28.82
C ARG A 92 37.04 18.52 30.31
N VAL A 93 35.95 18.24 31.02
CA VAL A 93 35.91 18.19 32.49
C VAL A 93 35.79 16.74 32.94
N ASP A 94 36.71 16.32 33.79
CA ASP A 94 36.70 15.00 34.43
C ASP A 94 36.43 15.17 35.92
N PHE A 95 35.46 14.43 36.46
CA PHE A 95 35.11 14.50 37.88
C PHE A 95 35.23 13.14 38.57
N GLY A 96 36.04 13.11 39.64
CA GLY A 96 36.31 11.94 40.49
C GLY A 96 35.75 12.03 41.91
N GLY A 97 34.98 13.07 42.24
CA GLY A 97 34.41 13.29 43.58
C GLY A 97 33.05 12.61 43.82
N THR A 98 32.52 12.75 45.04
CA THR A 98 31.27 12.11 45.49
C THR A 98 30.00 12.81 45.00
N SER A 99 29.94 14.14 45.05
CA SER A 99 28.71 14.91 44.78
C SER A 99 28.98 16.19 43.98
N LEU A 100 28.34 16.31 42.80
CA LEU A 100 28.51 17.42 41.87
C LEU A 100 27.18 17.91 41.29
N THR A 101 27.02 19.23 41.24
CA THR A 101 26.04 19.92 40.38
C THR A 101 26.80 20.74 39.35
N VAL A 102 26.47 20.54 38.08
CA VAL A 102 26.86 21.39 36.95
C VAL A 102 25.61 22.10 36.48
N ARG A 103 25.63 23.42 36.36
CA ARG A 103 24.49 24.15 35.82
C ARG A 103 24.86 25.41 35.05
N ASP A 104 24.07 25.74 34.03
CA ASP A 104 24.19 26.99 33.28
C ASP A 104 25.59 27.18 32.68
N LEU A 105 26.15 26.13 32.05
CA LEU A 105 27.46 26.19 31.39
C LEU A 105 27.37 25.66 29.95
N THR A 106 28.15 26.23 29.04
CA THR A 106 28.42 25.66 27.73
C THR A 106 29.74 24.89 27.74
N PHE A 107 29.75 23.67 27.23
CA PHE A 107 30.93 22.86 26.94
C PHE A 107 31.09 22.80 25.42
N GLU A 108 32.16 23.40 24.89
CA GLU A 108 32.49 23.34 23.47
C GLU A 108 33.87 22.69 23.30
N THR A 109 33.88 21.37 23.09
CA THR A 109 35.10 20.54 23.22
C THR A 109 35.40 19.77 21.94
N SER A 110 36.67 19.48 21.67
CA SER A 110 37.08 18.60 20.55
C SER A 110 37.12 17.11 20.91
N THR A 111 36.85 16.77 22.16
CA THR A 111 36.78 15.42 22.73
C THR A 111 35.54 15.31 23.61
N THR A 112 35.39 14.23 24.38
CA THR A 112 34.33 14.12 25.41
C THR A 112 34.22 15.39 26.24
N ALA A 113 33.02 15.96 26.35
CA ALA A 113 32.84 17.23 27.05
C ALA A 113 32.87 17.07 28.58
N PHE A 114 32.12 16.09 29.09
CA PHE A 114 32.06 15.81 30.52
C PHE A 114 32.14 14.32 30.81
N ALA A 115 32.92 13.94 31.83
CA ALA A 115 33.01 12.56 32.28
C ALA A 115 33.10 12.40 33.80
N THR A 116 32.49 11.32 34.31
CA THR A 116 32.60 10.88 35.70
C THR A 116 32.80 9.37 35.82
N SER A 117 33.48 8.93 36.89
CA SER A 117 33.78 7.52 37.16
C SER A 117 33.47 7.02 38.58
N THR A 118 33.37 7.90 39.57
CA THR A 118 33.25 7.55 41.02
C THR A 118 32.16 8.34 41.75
N THR A 119 31.32 9.07 41.03
CA THR A 119 30.33 9.98 41.60
C THR A 119 29.09 9.27 42.12
N THR A 120 28.71 9.59 43.34
CA THR A 120 27.52 9.05 44.00
C THR A 120 26.29 9.95 43.85
N SER A 121 26.47 11.25 43.59
CA SER A 121 25.38 12.16 43.27
C SER A 121 25.81 13.10 42.14
N LEU A 122 25.12 13.04 41.01
CA LEU A 122 25.40 13.90 39.85
C LEU A 122 24.13 14.65 39.45
N VAL A 123 24.21 15.96 39.38
CA VAL A 123 23.16 16.82 38.84
C VAL A 123 23.77 17.64 37.69
N ILE A 124 23.18 17.56 36.50
CA ILE A 124 23.55 18.39 35.35
C ILE A 124 22.29 19.08 34.86
N GLU A 125 22.24 20.40 34.95
CA GLU A 125 21.03 21.16 34.65
C GLU A 125 21.31 22.33 33.69
N SER A 126 20.36 22.60 32.79
CA SER A 126 20.35 23.84 31.96
C SER A 126 21.68 24.15 31.28
N SER A 127 22.42 23.11 30.85
CA SER A 127 23.76 23.23 30.29
C SER A 127 23.79 22.80 28.82
N VAL A 128 24.73 23.34 28.06
CA VAL A 128 24.88 23.09 26.62
C VAL A 128 26.17 22.33 26.37
N PHE A 129 26.13 21.24 25.61
CA PHE A 129 27.28 20.43 25.24
C PHE A 129 27.34 20.37 23.72
N ARG A 130 28.39 20.92 23.11
CA ARG A 130 28.58 20.94 21.66
C ARG A 130 29.96 20.44 21.29
N LEU A 131 30.05 19.59 20.27
CA LEU A 131 31.33 19.24 19.69
C LEU A 131 31.86 20.45 18.91
N ALA A 132 33.11 20.85 19.18
CA ALA A 132 33.74 21.99 18.55
C ALA A 132 33.79 21.84 17.01
N ALA A 133 33.58 22.95 16.29
CA ALA A 133 33.57 22.95 14.83
C ALA A 133 34.85 22.34 14.23
N GLY A 134 34.69 21.38 13.32
CA GLY A 134 35.80 20.67 12.66
C GLY A 134 36.44 19.53 13.48
N ALA A 135 35.98 19.26 14.69
CA ALA A 135 36.39 18.07 15.44
C ALA A 135 35.69 16.81 14.90
N SER A 136 36.35 15.66 15.08
CA SER A 136 35.80 14.35 14.69
C SER A 136 34.85 13.84 15.77
N PRO A 137 33.61 13.42 15.44
CA PRO A 137 32.70 12.81 16.41
C PRO A 137 33.21 11.49 16.99
N SER A 138 33.98 10.72 16.22
CA SER A 138 34.43 9.37 16.62
C SER A 138 35.12 9.35 17.99
N GLY A 139 34.62 8.50 18.89
CA GLY A 139 35.13 8.29 20.25
C GLY A 139 34.74 9.38 21.26
N THR A 140 33.86 10.31 20.89
CA THR A 140 33.47 11.45 21.74
C THR A 140 32.09 11.28 22.36
N TYR A 141 31.92 11.86 23.54
CA TYR A 141 30.67 11.81 24.32
C TYR A 141 30.31 13.22 24.79
N GLY A 142 29.03 13.61 24.72
CA GLY A 142 28.59 14.84 25.40
C GLY A 142 28.73 14.68 26.91
N ILE A 143 27.99 13.72 27.45
CA ILE A 143 28.04 13.35 28.87
C ILE A 143 28.35 11.86 28.99
N GLN A 144 29.44 11.54 29.68
CA GLN A 144 29.84 10.17 29.97
C GLN A 144 29.84 9.89 31.47
N GLY A 145 28.88 9.11 31.95
CA GLY A 145 28.81 8.65 33.32
C GLY A 145 29.16 7.17 33.45
N SER A 146 30.08 6.86 34.36
CA SER A 146 30.32 5.48 34.79
C SER A 146 30.47 5.40 36.31
N GLY A 147 30.07 4.31 36.94
CA GLY A 147 30.30 4.15 38.39
C GLY A 147 29.64 2.94 39.04
N SER A 148 30.03 2.69 40.29
CA SER A 148 29.46 1.68 41.17
C SER A 148 28.79 2.34 42.39
N GLY A 149 27.48 2.60 42.31
CA GLY A 149 26.63 2.94 43.44
C GLY A 149 26.64 4.42 43.85
N GLY A 150 25.52 5.10 43.56
CA GLY A 150 25.23 6.48 43.99
C GLY A 150 23.78 6.64 44.43
N ALA A 151 23.41 7.73 45.11
CA ALA A 151 22.05 7.99 45.59
C ALA A 151 21.12 8.63 44.53
N LEU A 152 21.66 9.43 43.60
CA LEU A 152 20.87 10.18 42.62
C LEU A 152 21.72 10.61 41.41
N THR A 153 21.28 10.33 40.19
CA THR A 153 21.77 10.99 38.97
C THR A 153 20.59 11.72 38.31
N SER A 154 20.71 13.03 38.13
CA SER A 154 19.67 13.90 37.53
C SER A 154 20.29 14.70 36.38
N ILE A 155 19.77 14.55 35.17
CA ILE A 155 20.21 15.25 33.98
C ILE A 155 18.99 15.95 33.39
N ARG A 156 18.93 17.28 33.49
CA ARG A 156 17.72 18.04 33.12
C ARG A 156 17.96 19.27 32.28
N GLY A 157 17.10 19.53 31.30
CA GLY A 157 17.12 20.80 30.56
C GLY A 157 18.40 21.04 29.77
N ASN A 158 19.14 20.00 29.38
CA ASN A 158 20.42 20.14 28.69
C ASN A 158 20.26 20.06 27.18
N GLU A 159 21.12 20.77 26.44
CA GLU A 159 21.27 20.61 25.00
C GLU A 159 22.56 19.84 24.70
N VAL A 160 22.52 18.79 23.87
CA VAL A 160 23.71 18.03 23.48
C VAL A 160 23.74 17.84 21.97
N SER A 161 24.83 18.23 21.29
CA SER A 161 24.94 18.08 19.84
C SER A 161 26.35 17.85 19.28
N GLY A 162 26.40 17.17 18.12
CA GLY A 162 27.60 16.96 17.32
C GLY A 162 28.54 15.83 17.78
N PHE A 163 28.31 15.21 18.94
CA PHE A 163 29.12 14.10 19.44
C PHE A 163 28.77 12.75 18.79
N GLN A 164 29.64 11.74 18.91
CA GLN A 164 29.26 10.37 18.53
C GLN A 164 28.16 9.84 19.46
N VAL A 165 28.32 9.98 20.77
CA VAL A 165 27.26 9.61 21.72
C VAL A 165 26.83 10.86 22.49
N GLY A 166 25.54 11.19 22.47
CA GLY A 166 25.02 12.32 23.26
C GLY A 166 25.20 12.10 24.75
N LEU A 167 24.57 11.03 25.26
CA LEU A 167 24.60 10.65 26.67
C LEU A 167 24.88 9.16 26.83
N SER A 168 25.90 8.82 27.63
CA SER A 168 26.29 7.44 27.93
C SER A 168 26.39 7.24 29.43
N LEU A 169 25.50 6.43 30.00
CA LEU A 169 25.42 6.16 31.44
C LEU A 169 25.54 4.66 31.71
N LEU A 170 26.71 4.25 32.20
CA LEU A 170 27.04 2.87 32.53
C LEU A 170 27.23 2.72 34.04
N TYR A 171 26.16 2.38 34.77
CA TYR A 171 26.24 2.15 36.21
C TYR A 171 26.22 0.65 36.52
N SER A 172 27.34 0.14 37.03
CA SER A 172 27.52 -1.27 37.41
C SER A 172 27.61 -1.41 38.93
N GLY A 173 26.50 -1.75 39.57
CA GLY A 173 26.47 -2.20 40.97
C GLY A 173 26.04 -1.14 41.99
N GLY A 174 24.93 -1.41 42.67
CA GLY A 174 24.42 -0.60 43.79
C GLY A 174 23.28 0.35 43.40
N PRO A 175 22.45 0.77 44.38
CA PRO A 175 21.17 1.41 44.13
C PRO A 175 21.28 2.90 43.76
N ALA A 176 21.10 3.28 42.48
CA ALA A 176 21.03 4.69 42.05
C ALA A 176 19.72 4.99 41.30
N ASP A 177 19.02 6.06 41.69
CA ASP A 177 17.87 6.57 40.95
C ASP A 177 18.37 7.48 39.80
N LEU A 178 17.85 7.28 38.59
CA LEU A 178 18.23 8.04 37.40
C LEU A 178 17.04 8.83 36.87
N TYR A 179 17.21 10.14 36.74
CA TYR A 179 16.23 11.05 36.15
C TYR A 179 16.88 11.74 34.95
N VAL A 180 16.32 11.54 33.75
CA VAL A 180 16.72 12.23 32.52
C VAL A 180 15.48 12.92 31.97
N GLU A 181 15.39 14.23 32.16
CA GLU A 181 14.16 14.97 31.92
C GLU A 181 14.40 16.24 31.10
N ASP A 182 13.51 16.59 30.18
CA ASP A 182 13.55 17.87 29.46
C ASP A 182 14.87 18.12 28.67
N ASN A 183 15.57 17.06 28.24
CA ASN A 183 16.83 17.21 27.48
C ASN A 183 16.59 17.20 25.97
N ALA A 184 17.42 17.95 25.26
CA ALA A 184 17.37 18.15 23.84
C ALA A 184 18.69 17.66 23.22
N ILE A 185 18.69 16.46 22.63
CA ILE A 185 19.87 15.78 22.10
C ILE A 185 19.73 15.68 20.58
N PHE A 186 20.58 16.37 19.83
CA PHE A 186 20.42 16.53 18.38
C PHE A 186 21.71 16.24 17.61
N GLU A 187 21.57 15.75 16.38
CA GLU A 187 22.69 15.62 15.43
C GLU A 187 23.87 14.78 15.99
N VAL A 188 23.56 13.67 16.63
CA VAL A 188 24.55 12.70 17.15
C VAL A 188 24.47 11.37 16.40
N GLU A 189 25.51 10.55 16.49
CA GLU A 189 25.49 9.19 15.91
C GLU A 189 24.57 8.27 16.73
N GLN A 190 24.74 8.28 18.06
CA GLN A 190 23.88 7.58 19.02
C GLN A 190 23.35 8.57 20.05
N GLY A 191 22.04 8.59 20.27
CA GLY A 191 21.40 9.55 21.19
C GLY A 191 21.76 9.28 22.64
N MET A 192 21.17 8.22 23.20
CA MET A 192 21.32 7.84 24.59
C MET A 192 21.63 6.35 24.73
N SER A 193 22.62 6.01 25.56
CA SER A 193 22.91 4.64 25.96
C SER A 193 22.91 4.52 27.48
N VAL A 194 21.93 3.82 28.03
CA VAL A 194 21.75 3.72 29.48
C VAL A 194 21.71 2.28 29.96
N ARG A 195 22.48 2.01 31.02
CA ARG A 195 22.47 0.76 31.77
C ARG A 195 22.36 1.08 33.26
N ALA A 196 21.21 0.73 33.85
CA ALA A 196 20.87 1.06 35.23
C ALA A 196 20.02 -0.04 35.88
N THR A 197 19.92 -0.04 37.22
CA THR A 197 19.38 -1.18 37.99
C THR A 197 18.25 -0.83 39.00
N ARG A 198 17.81 0.45 39.06
CA ARG A 198 16.76 0.97 39.97
C ARG A 198 15.72 1.83 39.25
N GLU A 199 15.00 2.71 39.95
CA GLU A 199 14.03 3.64 39.35
C GLU A 199 14.74 4.51 38.31
N ASN A 200 14.36 4.33 37.05
CA ASN A 200 14.81 5.17 35.96
C ASN A 200 13.60 5.93 35.42
N ARG A 201 13.72 7.24 35.24
CA ARG A 201 12.67 8.08 34.64
C ARG A 201 13.27 8.86 33.49
N PHE A 202 12.67 8.70 32.32
CA PHE A 202 13.01 9.38 31.08
C PHE A 202 11.77 10.11 30.61
N ARG A 203 11.80 11.44 30.72
CA ARG A 203 10.59 12.24 30.52
C ARG A 203 10.88 13.43 29.63
N ARG A 204 10.03 13.68 28.65
CA ARG A 204 10.07 14.92 27.86
C ARG A 204 11.42 15.18 27.16
N ASN A 205 12.11 14.12 26.75
CA ASN A 205 13.36 14.25 26.00
C ASN A 205 13.09 14.28 24.49
N ARG A 206 13.85 15.11 23.77
CA ARG A 206 13.89 15.13 22.30
C ARG A 206 15.24 14.58 21.85
N ILE A 207 15.22 13.50 21.08
CA ILE A 207 16.43 12.79 20.63
C ILE A 207 16.39 12.66 19.12
N THR A 208 17.42 13.17 18.44
CA THR A 208 17.64 12.99 17.00
C THR A 208 19.02 12.39 16.77
N ALA A 209 19.06 11.19 16.16
CA ALA A 209 20.28 10.44 15.92
C ALA A 209 20.39 9.94 14.48
N THR A 210 21.60 9.66 14.01
CA THR A 210 21.84 9.06 12.68
C THR A 210 21.97 7.53 12.72
N GLN A 211 22.05 6.91 13.91
CA GLN A 211 22.04 5.44 14.08
C GLN A 211 20.99 4.97 15.11
N LEU A 212 21.32 4.97 16.40
CA LEU A 212 20.40 4.49 17.44
C LEU A 212 20.00 5.66 18.33
N GLY A 213 18.69 5.93 18.40
CA GLY A 213 18.16 7.00 19.25
C GLY A 213 18.37 6.71 20.73
N LEU A 214 17.79 5.62 21.22
CA LEU A 214 17.88 5.20 22.62
C LEU A 214 18.18 3.71 22.74
N PHE A 215 19.24 3.39 23.48
CA PHE A 215 19.49 2.07 24.01
C PHE A 215 19.27 2.08 25.52
N TYR A 216 18.35 1.24 26.00
CA TYR A 216 18.14 1.04 27.43
C TYR A 216 18.24 -0.44 27.79
N SER A 217 19.06 -0.74 28.80
CA SER A 217 19.15 -2.07 29.36
C SER A 217 19.05 -2.00 30.88
N GLY A 218 17.89 -2.43 31.39
CA GLY A 218 17.69 -2.63 32.81
C GLY A 218 18.10 -4.04 33.23
N ARG A 219 19.36 -4.47 33.02
CA ARG A 219 19.83 -5.87 33.28
C ARG A 219 20.34 -6.14 34.72
N ARG A 220 20.23 -7.39 35.19
CA ARG A 220 20.71 -7.82 36.50
C ARG A 220 22.21 -7.94 36.40
N PHE A 221 22.94 -7.15 37.19
CA PHE A 221 24.39 -7.24 37.27
C PHE A 221 24.77 -7.80 38.64
N ASN A 222 25.40 -8.98 38.69
CA ASN A 222 25.91 -9.63 39.91
C ASN A 222 24.87 -10.00 41.00
N GLY A 223 23.66 -10.50 40.64
CA GLY A 223 22.76 -11.15 41.60
C GLY A 223 21.92 -10.24 42.50
N LEU A 224 21.83 -8.94 42.20
CA LEU A 224 20.97 -7.98 42.90
C LEU A 224 19.57 -7.93 42.27
N GLU A 225 18.50 -8.06 43.05
CA GLU A 225 17.10 -8.06 42.61
C GLU A 225 16.61 -6.68 42.14
N TYR A 226 15.80 -6.63 41.07
CA TYR A 226 15.17 -5.39 40.60
C TYR A 226 14.00 -5.01 41.48
N VAL A 227 13.81 -3.71 41.67
CA VAL A 227 12.76 -3.21 42.57
C VAL A 227 11.61 -2.54 41.81
N LYS A 228 11.81 -1.97 40.60
CA LYS A 228 10.78 -1.25 39.81
C LYS A 228 11.10 -1.15 38.30
N ASN A 229 10.06 -0.92 37.48
CA ASN A 229 10.15 -0.62 36.04
C ASN A 229 10.84 0.71 35.74
N GLY A 230 11.57 0.78 34.62
CA GLY A 230 11.99 2.07 34.05
C GLY A 230 10.79 2.76 33.40
N LEU A 231 10.58 4.04 33.68
CA LEU A 231 9.47 4.83 33.14
C LEU A 231 9.96 5.75 32.03
N PHE A 232 9.35 5.61 30.85
CA PHE A 232 9.59 6.42 29.67
C PHE A 232 8.28 7.10 29.29
N GLU A 233 8.20 8.41 29.47
CA GLU A 233 6.99 9.17 29.14
C GLU A 233 7.29 10.40 28.29
N ASN A 234 6.42 10.70 27.31
CA ASN A 234 6.50 11.93 26.53
C ASN A 234 7.85 12.15 25.85
N ASN A 235 8.55 11.11 25.40
CA ASN A 235 9.80 11.29 24.67
C ASN A 235 9.55 11.28 23.16
N ILE A 236 10.24 12.16 22.43
CA ILE A 236 10.34 12.12 20.98
C ILE A 236 11.70 11.56 20.62
N VAL A 237 11.73 10.41 19.93
CA VAL A 237 12.96 9.76 19.50
C VAL A 237 12.90 9.55 17.99
N VAL A 238 13.83 10.19 17.29
CA VAL A 238 13.92 10.16 15.84
C VAL A 238 15.30 9.63 15.47
N SER A 239 15.35 8.67 14.56
CA SER A 239 16.60 8.11 14.07
C SER A 239 16.58 7.81 12.58
N ASP A 240 17.72 8.01 11.90
CA ASP A 240 17.93 7.52 10.53
C ASP A 240 18.13 5.98 10.47
N ALA A 241 18.33 5.31 11.62
CA ALA A 241 18.23 3.87 11.75
C ALA A 241 17.16 3.46 12.78
N ASP A 242 17.50 2.60 13.75
CA ASP A 242 16.54 2.16 14.77
C ASP A 242 16.29 3.28 15.79
N ALA A 243 15.03 3.52 16.17
CA ALA A 243 14.73 4.59 17.13
C ALA A 243 15.03 4.12 18.57
N VAL A 244 14.45 3.00 19.01
CA VAL A 244 14.61 2.52 20.39
C VAL A 244 14.89 1.02 20.45
N ASP A 245 15.90 0.64 21.23
CA ASP A 245 16.17 -0.72 21.68
C ASP A 245 16.11 -0.75 23.21
N VAL A 246 15.13 -1.48 23.73
CA VAL A 246 14.86 -1.59 25.17
C VAL A 246 14.85 -3.04 25.63
N ASN A 247 15.48 -3.27 26.78
CA ASN A 247 15.55 -4.58 27.41
C ASN A 247 15.28 -4.52 28.92
N GLY A 248 14.35 -5.36 29.39
CA GLY A 248 13.93 -5.47 30.79
C GLY A 248 12.54 -4.87 31.06
N GLY A 249 12.14 -4.80 32.33
CA GLY A 249 10.85 -4.23 32.75
C GLY A 249 10.78 -2.71 32.59
N LEU A 250 9.71 -2.24 31.94
CA LEU A 250 9.55 -0.83 31.59
C LEU A 250 8.07 -0.43 31.48
N VAL A 251 7.79 0.84 31.73
CA VAL A 251 6.53 1.51 31.40
C VAL A 251 6.86 2.52 30.32
N PHE A 252 6.26 2.37 29.15
CA PHE A 252 6.47 3.19 27.96
C PHE A 252 5.13 3.80 27.56
N VAL A 253 4.95 5.08 27.87
CA VAL A 253 3.66 5.76 27.68
C VAL A 253 3.80 7.07 26.94
N HIS A 254 2.91 7.35 25.99
CA HIS A 254 2.92 8.63 25.28
C HIS A 254 4.27 8.98 24.64
N ASN A 255 4.99 8.02 24.06
CA ASN A 255 6.23 8.33 23.34
C ASN A 255 5.98 8.38 21.84
N THR A 256 6.71 9.23 21.13
CA THR A 256 6.70 9.28 19.65
C THR A 256 8.04 8.79 19.14
N LEU A 257 8.05 7.63 18.49
CA LEU A 257 9.25 6.99 17.96
C LEU A 257 9.19 6.97 16.43
N VAL A 258 10.23 7.48 15.78
CA VAL A 258 10.34 7.54 14.32
C VAL A 258 11.67 6.94 13.87
N ALA A 259 11.61 5.82 13.16
CA ALA A 259 12.75 5.14 12.56
C ALA A 259 12.94 5.48 11.07
N GLY A 260 14.16 5.27 10.58
CA GLY A 260 14.57 5.63 9.23
C GLY A 260 13.99 4.75 8.10
N THR A 261 14.50 4.96 6.88
CA THR A 261 13.91 4.45 5.62
C THR A 261 14.37 3.05 5.18
N GLY A 262 14.63 2.15 6.12
CA GLY A 262 15.14 0.80 5.85
C GLY A 262 14.14 -0.29 6.24
N THR A 263 14.01 -1.33 5.39
CA THR A 263 13.02 -2.41 5.59
C THR A 263 13.28 -3.31 6.81
N ALA A 264 14.47 -3.25 7.38
CA ALA A 264 14.83 -3.99 8.60
C ALA A 264 14.82 -3.12 9.86
N LEU A 265 14.57 -1.81 9.73
CA LEU A 265 14.62 -0.86 10.83
C LEU A 265 13.32 -0.86 11.63
N TYR A 266 13.43 -0.54 12.91
CA TYR A 266 12.28 -0.52 13.81
C TYR A 266 12.18 0.73 14.67
N ALA A 267 10.93 1.15 14.93
CA ALA A 267 10.66 2.22 15.88
C ALA A 267 10.93 1.73 17.30
N MET A 268 10.46 0.53 17.63
CA MET A 268 10.75 -0.13 18.90
C MET A 268 11.19 -1.57 18.71
N PHE A 269 12.32 -1.92 19.31
CA PHE A 269 12.70 -3.29 19.58
C PHE A 269 12.66 -3.54 21.08
N TYR A 270 11.70 -4.35 21.49
CA TYR A 270 11.55 -4.81 22.85
C TYR A 270 12.12 -6.22 22.97
N SER A 271 13.07 -6.40 23.89
CA SER A 271 13.63 -7.71 24.18
C SER A 271 13.58 -8.06 25.65
N TYR A 272 13.03 -9.24 25.94
CA TYR A 272 13.12 -9.86 27.25
C TYR A 272 14.02 -11.10 27.19
N ALA A 273 15.06 -11.14 28.04
CA ALA A 273 16.03 -12.22 28.05
C ALA A 273 16.49 -12.58 29.47
N ASP A 274 15.83 -13.53 30.14
CA ASP A 274 16.52 -14.42 31.11
C ASP A 274 15.73 -15.70 31.41
N ALA A 275 16.45 -16.82 31.52
CA ALA A 275 15.94 -18.17 31.78
C ALA A 275 16.05 -18.59 33.26
N SER A 276 16.54 -17.70 34.14
CA SER A 276 16.96 -18.07 35.51
C SER A 276 16.19 -17.40 36.66
N GLU A 277 15.13 -16.62 36.38
CA GLU A 277 14.46 -15.80 37.40
C GLU A 277 13.00 -16.18 37.72
N THR A 278 12.57 -15.70 38.89
CA THR A 278 11.23 -15.81 39.45
C THR A 278 10.33 -14.78 38.74
N ALA A 279 9.04 -15.08 38.55
CA ALA A 279 8.10 -14.31 37.72
C ALA A 279 8.03 -12.79 38.01
N GLY A 280 7.73 -12.00 36.95
CA GLY A 280 6.77 -10.89 37.08
C GLY A 280 7.30 -9.46 37.22
N VAL A 281 8.12 -8.97 36.30
CA VAL A 281 8.24 -7.51 36.09
C VAL A 281 7.56 -7.16 34.76
N PRO A 282 6.35 -6.55 34.79
CA PRO A 282 5.59 -6.28 33.57
C PRO A 282 6.23 -5.22 32.69
N ALA A 283 6.00 -5.33 31.38
CA ALA A 283 6.21 -4.24 30.44
C ALA A 283 4.84 -3.68 30.04
N ASP A 284 4.63 -2.38 30.24
CA ASP A 284 3.39 -1.69 29.91
C ASP A 284 3.68 -0.67 28.80
N LEU A 285 3.08 -0.83 27.62
CA LEU A 285 3.30 -0.01 26.43
C LEU A 285 1.96 0.58 25.98
N PHE A 286 1.67 1.81 26.38
CA PHE A 286 0.37 2.42 26.09
C PHE A 286 0.49 3.77 25.40
N ASP A 287 -0.45 4.07 24.52
CA ASP A 287 -0.61 5.40 23.94
C ASP A 287 0.65 5.92 23.24
N ASN A 288 1.45 5.04 22.63
CA ASN A 288 2.65 5.44 21.89
C ASN A 288 2.33 5.63 20.40
N ILE A 289 3.10 6.48 19.73
CA ILE A 289 3.14 6.57 18.28
C ILE A 289 4.44 5.94 17.79
N LEU A 290 4.33 4.87 17.01
CA LEU A 290 5.43 4.02 16.55
C LEU A 290 5.48 4.01 15.02
N VAL A 291 6.51 4.65 14.46
CA VAL A 291 6.58 4.97 13.03
C VAL A 291 7.85 4.39 12.43
N SER A 292 7.72 3.57 11.39
CA SER A 292 8.85 3.11 10.58
C SER A 292 8.56 3.36 9.10
N GLN A 293 9.40 4.16 8.43
CA GLN A 293 9.11 4.63 7.06
C GLN A 293 8.97 3.48 6.04
N GLN A 294 9.73 2.40 6.20
CA GLN A 294 9.69 1.22 5.33
C GLN A 294 9.85 -0.11 6.10
N GLY A 295 10.12 -0.04 7.41
CA GLY A 295 10.41 -1.18 8.26
C GLY A 295 9.25 -1.55 9.17
N ILE A 296 9.56 -1.96 10.40
CA ILE A 296 8.59 -2.55 11.31
C ILE A 296 8.39 -1.64 12.52
N PRO A 297 7.19 -1.09 12.76
CA PRO A 297 6.90 -0.25 13.92
C PRO A 297 7.31 -0.90 15.24
N PHE A 298 6.89 -2.15 15.48
CA PHE A 298 7.15 -2.83 16.74
C PHE A 298 7.65 -4.26 16.56
N VAL A 299 8.80 -4.54 17.16
CA VAL A 299 9.38 -5.88 17.25
C VAL A 299 9.44 -6.33 18.71
N ALA A 300 8.79 -7.44 19.03
CA ALA A 300 8.82 -8.08 20.34
C ALA A 300 9.63 -9.37 20.29
N GLN A 301 10.67 -9.46 21.14
CA GLN A 301 11.50 -10.66 21.28
C GLN A 301 11.41 -11.27 22.68
N PHE A 302 10.97 -12.53 22.72
CA PHE A 302 10.88 -13.37 23.91
C PHE A 302 11.99 -14.43 23.87
N THR A 303 12.81 -14.54 24.92
CA THR A 303 13.92 -15.51 24.98
C THR A 303 13.65 -16.62 26.01
N THR A 304 13.23 -17.80 25.51
CA THR A 304 13.06 -19.11 26.20
C THR A 304 12.07 -19.25 27.38
N GLY A 305 11.07 -20.12 27.19
CA GLY A 305 10.80 -21.21 28.15
C GLY A 305 9.66 -21.10 29.17
N ARG A 306 9.03 -19.93 29.38
CA ARG A 306 7.83 -19.81 30.24
C ARG A 306 6.93 -18.64 29.83
N SER A 307 5.63 -18.84 29.99
CA SER A 307 4.51 -17.88 29.89
C SER A 307 4.47 -16.87 31.06
N SER A 308 5.62 -16.36 31.51
CA SER A 308 5.68 -15.49 32.70
C SER A 308 6.20 -14.09 32.43
N THR A 309 6.27 -13.68 31.15
CA THR A 309 6.55 -12.30 30.76
C THR A 309 5.21 -11.61 30.51
N THR A 310 4.77 -10.79 31.45
CA THR A 310 3.56 -9.96 31.30
C THR A 310 3.94 -8.74 30.46
N LEU A 311 3.64 -8.78 29.15
CA LEU A 311 3.63 -7.61 28.28
C LEU A 311 2.18 -7.19 28.13
N HIS A 312 1.88 -5.95 28.46
CA HIS A 312 0.62 -5.29 28.12
C HIS A 312 0.94 -4.15 27.16
N SER A 313 0.36 -4.19 25.98
CA SER A 313 0.59 -3.21 24.94
C SER A 313 -0.76 -2.88 24.32
N ASP A 314 -1.24 -1.65 24.42
CA ASP A 314 -2.55 -1.28 23.89
C ASP A 314 -2.66 0.23 23.60
N ALA A 315 -3.68 0.64 22.84
CA ALA A 315 -3.92 2.02 22.44
C ALA A 315 -2.73 2.69 21.73
N ASN A 316 -1.87 1.90 21.08
CA ASN A 316 -0.74 2.38 20.31
C ASN A 316 -1.16 2.70 18.87
N VAL A 317 -0.56 3.75 18.32
CA VAL A 317 -0.66 4.08 16.90
C VAL A 317 0.59 3.57 16.19
N PHE A 318 0.39 2.65 15.27
CA PHE A 318 1.43 2.14 14.39
C PHE A 318 1.34 2.81 13.03
N TRP A 319 2.48 3.07 12.41
CA TRP A 319 2.52 3.40 10.99
C TRP A 319 3.74 2.82 10.31
N THR A 320 3.52 2.22 9.15
CA THR A 320 4.59 1.79 8.25
C THR A 320 4.23 2.03 6.80
N GLY A 321 5.24 2.44 6.02
CA GLY A 321 5.18 2.41 4.56
C GLY A 321 5.54 1.04 3.97
N GLY A 322 5.90 0.06 4.80
CA GLY A 322 6.05 -1.35 4.43
C GLY A 322 4.78 -2.17 4.67
N THR A 323 4.88 -3.50 4.52
CA THR A 323 3.73 -4.41 4.69
C THR A 323 3.58 -4.97 6.10
N VAL A 324 4.62 -4.90 6.93
CA VAL A 324 4.66 -5.55 8.25
C VAL A 324 4.46 -4.52 9.37
N VAL A 325 3.34 -4.60 10.07
CA VAL A 325 3.03 -3.71 11.22
C VAL A 325 3.71 -4.17 12.51
N GLY A 326 3.92 -5.47 12.66
CA GLY A 326 4.49 -6.04 13.88
C GLY A 326 5.25 -7.34 13.64
N ARG A 327 6.23 -7.63 14.50
CA ARG A 327 7.03 -8.85 14.44
C ARG A 327 7.24 -9.48 15.82
N VAL A 328 7.04 -10.78 15.91
CA VAL A 328 7.30 -11.57 17.12
C VAL A 328 8.46 -12.56 16.90
N ARG A 329 9.42 -12.56 17.83
CA ARG A 329 10.57 -13.49 17.87
C ARG A 329 10.52 -14.34 19.14
N ARG A 330 10.41 -15.66 19.00
CA ARG A 330 10.26 -16.60 20.13
C ARG A 330 11.58 -17.16 20.71
N ASN A 331 12.67 -17.03 19.95
CA ASN A 331 14.05 -17.37 20.34
C ASN A 331 15.01 -16.84 19.26
N ALA A 332 16.28 -16.60 19.60
CA ALA A 332 17.31 -16.10 18.68
C ALA A 332 17.57 -17.03 17.46
N THR A 333 17.07 -18.26 17.49
CA THR A 333 17.24 -19.27 16.42
C THR A 333 15.96 -19.57 15.64
N THR A 334 14.82 -19.00 16.01
CA THR A 334 13.53 -19.22 15.31
C THR A 334 13.35 -18.19 14.21
N VAL A 335 12.73 -18.60 13.09
CA VAL A 335 12.27 -17.68 12.05
C VAL A 335 11.26 -16.71 12.70
N PRO A 336 11.43 -15.38 12.56
CA PRO A 336 10.46 -14.40 13.05
C PRO A 336 9.07 -14.61 12.43
N LEU A 337 8.02 -14.23 13.16
CA LEU A 337 6.66 -14.13 12.65
C LEU A 337 6.35 -12.66 12.36
N ASP A 338 5.92 -12.38 11.14
CA ASP A 338 5.56 -11.05 10.66
C ASP A 338 4.05 -10.97 10.48
N PHE A 339 3.48 -9.82 10.83
CA PHE A 339 2.03 -9.59 10.80
C PHE A 339 1.74 -8.32 10.01
N GLU A 340 0.72 -8.39 9.16
CA GLU A 340 0.31 -7.28 8.29
C GLU A 340 -0.83 -6.45 8.93
N THR A 341 -1.54 -7.04 9.89
CA THR A 341 -2.63 -6.38 10.62
C THR A 341 -2.33 -6.25 12.11
N VAL A 342 -2.85 -5.18 12.72
CA VAL A 342 -2.68 -4.93 14.17
C VAL A 342 -3.34 -6.03 15.00
N ALA A 343 -4.50 -6.52 14.57
CA ALA A 343 -5.23 -7.58 15.26
C ALA A 343 -4.44 -8.89 15.33
N GLU A 344 -3.88 -9.36 14.20
CA GLU A 344 -3.08 -10.60 14.18
C GLU A 344 -1.80 -10.46 15.01
N PHE A 345 -1.21 -9.26 15.02
CA PHE A 345 -0.06 -8.96 15.86
C PHE A 345 -0.42 -9.00 17.35
N GLY A 346 -1.54 -8.38 17.74
CA GLY A 346 -2.09 -8.41 19.10
C GLY A 346 -2.37 -9.84 19.58
N ASP A 347 -3.09 -10.63 18.79
CA ASP A 347 -3.35 -12.06 19.06
C ASP A 347 -2.05 -12.83 19.30
N SER A 348 -1.01 -12.56 18.49
CA SER A 348 0.29 -13.19 18.69
C SER A 348 1.01 -12.70 19.96
N LEU A 349 0.82 -11.46 20.40
CA LEU A 349 1.37 -10.96 21.66
C LEU A 349 0.65 -11.59 22.85
N ASP A 350 -0.68 -11.74 22.78
CA ASP A 350 -1.50 -12.43 23.79
C ASP A 350 -1.01 -13.87 23.98
N ASP A 351 -0.83 -14.60 22.88
CA ASP A 351 -0.32 -15.98 22.89
C ASP A 351 1.07 -16.09 23.54
N GLN A 352 1.96 -15.11 23.35
CA GLN A 352 3.31 -15.14 23.91
C GLN A 352 3.40 -14.66 25.35
N SER A 353 2.64 -13.63 25.70
CA SER A 353 2.64 -13.02 27.04
C SER A 353 1.82 -13.84 28.05
N GLY A 354 0.77 -14.52 27.57
CA GLY A 354 -0.24 -15.16 28.42
C GLY A 354 -1.27 -14.17 28.99
N GLU A 355 -1.26 -12.93 28.51
CA GLU A 355 -2.24 -11.88 28.80
C GLU A 355 -3.20 -11.74 27.62
N SER A 356 -4.35 -11.11 27.84
CA SER A 356 -5.35 -10.87 26.78
C SER A 356 -5.56 -9.39 26.55
N GLY A 357 -5.82 -9.01 25.31
CA GLY A 357 -6.19 -7.65 24.92
C GLY A 357 -5.00 -6.78 24.54
N ASN A 358 -3.87 -7.39 24.16
CA ASN A 358 -2.81 -6.63 23.51
C ASN A 358 -3.30 -6.11 22.16
N GLU A 359 -3.13 -4.81 21.95
CA GLU A 359 -3.45 -4.08 20.71
C GLU A 359 -4.95 -4.06 20.33
N ASP A 360 -5.86 -4.38 21.26
CA ASP A 360 -7.32 -4.36 21.05
C ASP A 360 -7.85 -2.96 20.68
N HIS A 361 -7.22 -1.91 21.19
CA HIS A 361 -7.53 -0.50 20.93
C HIS A 361 -6.44 0.19 20.11
N SER A 362 -5.51 -0.55 19.54
CA SER A 362 -4.45 -0.02 18.68
C SER A 362 -4.85 0.00 17.21
N ALA A 363 -4.17 0.81 16.41
CA ALA A 363 -4.50 0.95 14.99
C ALA A 363 -3.29 1.29 14.12
N LEU A 364 -3.37 0.88 12.85
CA LEU A 364 -2.46 1.31 11.80
C LEU A 364 -2.97 2.64 11.22
N LEU A 365 -2.48 3.75 11.75
CA LEU A 365 -2.89 5.11 11.37
C LEU A 365 -1.68 5.94 11.03
N ASP A 366 -1.76 6.71 9.95
CA ASP A 366 -0.72 7.67 9.62
C ASP A 366 -0.84 8.91 10.52
N PRO A 367 0.14 9.18 11.40
CA PRO A 367 0.08 10.32 12.31
C PRO A 367 0.27 11.67 11.61
N GLN A 368 0.94 11.70 10.46
CA GLN A 368 1.29 12.91 9.69
C GLN A 368 1.92 14.01 10.56
N PHE A 369 3.24 14.17 10.50
CA PHE A 369 3.94 15.09 11.41
C PHE A 369 4.22 16.47 10.81
N THR A 370 4.15 17.51 11.64
CA THR A 370 4.91 18.75 11.44
C THR A 370 6.41 18.52 11.65
N PRO A 371 7.30 19.46 11.26
CA PRO A 371 8.75 19.29 11.43
C PRO A 371 9.24 19.06 12.87
N ASP A 372 8.44 19.41 13.88
CA ASP A 372 8.72 19.18 15.30
C ASP A 372 8.09 17.88 15.86
N TYR A 373 7.54 17.04 14.98
CA TYR A 373 6.89 15.76 15.30
C TYR A 373 5.58 15.89 16.08
N THR A 374 4.89 17.02 15.95
CA THR A 374 3.48 17.13 16.36
C THR A 374 2.60 16.42 15.33
N PRO A 375 1.75 15.45 15.75
CA PRO A 375 0.81 14.81 14.83
C PRO A 375 -0.22 15.82 14.28
N THR A 376 -0.74 15.55 13.10
CA THR A 376 -1.74 16.41 12.44
C THR A 376 -2.97 15.64 11.92
N SER A 377 -2.93 14.31 11.98
CA SER A 377 -4.01 13.43 11.55
C SER A 377 -5.21 13.49 12.49
N THR A 378 -6.41 13.69 11.93
CA THR A 378 -7.66 13.70 12.71
C THR A 378 -8.06 12.33 13.27
N PHE A 379 -7.40 11.25 12.81
CA PHE A 379 -7.66 9.89 13.32
C PHE A 379 -6.77 9.52 14.51
N VAL A 380 -5.66 10.25 14.68
CA VAL A 380 -4.77 10.10 15.84
C VAL A 380 -5.23 11.01 16.99
N ASP A 381 -5.88 12.13 16.67
CA ASP A 381 -6.52 13.02 17.64
C ASP A 381 -7.57 12.27 18.47
N ALA A 382 -7.45 12.36 19.80
CA ALA A 382 -8.29 11.68 20.78
C ALA A 382 -8.37 10.16 20.61
N PHE A 383 -7.30 9.53 20.09
CA PHE A 383 -7.22 8.08 19.92
C PHE A 383 -6.84 7.35 21.22
N GLY A 384 -6.08 8.01 22.09
CA GLY A 384 -5.45 7.39 23.25
C GLY A 384 -6.38 7.19 24.45
N THR A 385 -5.80 6.61 25.50
CA THR A 385 -6.44 6.26 26.76
C THR A 385 -5.82 7.01 27.94
N ASP A 386 -6.61 7.30 28.98
CA ASP A 386 -6.08 7.97 30.18
C ASP A 386 -5.23 6.99 31.01
N VAL A 387 -3.92 7.02 30.79
CA VAL A 387 -2.91 6.25 31.53
C VAL A 387 -2.28 7.05 32.69
N GLY A 388 -2.88 8.16 33.10
CA GLY A 388 -2.47 8.93 34.28
C GLY A 388 -1.26 9.84 34.07
N VAL A 389 -0.95 10.23 32.83
CA VAL A 389 0.07 11.23 32.50
C VAL A 389 -0.60 12.60 32.32
N ALA A 390 -0.25 13.55 33.19
CA ALA A 390 -0.96 14.83 33.28
C ALA A 390 -0.53 15.87 32.24
N GLU A 391 0.75 15.89 31.86
CA GLU A 391 1.30 16.87 30.92
C GLU A 391 1.96 16.16 29.73
N ASP A 392 2.03 16.81 28.58
CA ASP A 392 2.77 16.34 27.41
C ASP A 392 4.25 16.79 27.43
N ILE A 393 4.99 16.59 26.33
CA ILE A 393 6.40 16.99 26.21
C ILE A 393 6.63 18.49 26.35
N ASP A 394 5.64 19.32 26.02
CA ASP A 394 5.73 20.77 26.08
C ASP A 394 5.11 21.37 27.36
N GLY A 395 4.70 20.50 28.29
CA GLY A 395 4.09 20.89 29.55
C GLY A 395 2.61 21.29 29.41
N GLN A 396 1.95 20.94 28.31
CA GLN A 396 0.52 21.18 28.11
C GLN A 396 -0.29 20.12 28.87
N ASP A 397 -1.35 20.58 29.55
CA ASP A 397 -2.25 19.71 30.32
C ASP A 397 -3.07 18.80 29.41
N ARG A 398 -2.91 17.48 29.56
CA ARG A 398 -3.67 16.45 28.84
C ARG A 398 -5.10 16.35 29.34
N ALA A 399 -5.41 16.76 30.58
CA ALA A 399 -6.76 16.66 31.14
C ALA A 399 -7.79 17.55 30.42
N ALA A 400 -7.32 18.52 29.63
CA ALA A 400 -8.18 19.33 28.76
C ALA A 400 -8.64 18.59 27.48
N LEU A 401 -8.03 17.44 27.16
CA LEU A 401 -8.29 16.62 25.98
C LEU A 401 -8.88 15.28 26.46
N THR A 402 -10.19 15.11 26.31
CA THR A 402 -10.87 13.85 26.63
C THR A 402 -11.69 13.38 25.42
N PRO A 403 -11.34 12.26 24.77
CA PRO A 403 -10.18 11.38 25.03
C PRO A 403 -8.80 12.04 24.83
N VAL A 404 -7.75 11.46 25.41
CA VAL A 404 -6.36 11.97 25.32
C VAL A 404 -5.69 11.51 24.03
N ASP A 405 -4.60 12.19 23.62
CA ASP A 405 -3.84 11.79 22.43
C ASP A 405 -2.73 10.78 22.73
N PRO A 406 -2.47 9.81 21.83
CA PRO A 406 -1.26 9.02 21.86
C PRO A 406 -0.04 9.87 21.45
N GLY A 407 1.15 9.39 21.77
CA GLY A 407 2.41 10.06 21.47
C GLY A 407 2.76 11.19 22.43
N ALA A 408 3.93 11.78 22.21
CA ALA A 408 4.57 12.70 23.17
C ALA A 408 3.97 14.10 23.21
N VAL A 409 3.29 14.52 22.15
CA VAL A 409 2.70 15.85 22.02
C VAL A 409 1.18 15.70 22.10
N ALA A 410 0.55 16.42 23.01
CA ALA A 410 -0.89 16.59 23.05
C ALA A 410 -1.28 17.64 22.01
N PHE A 411 -2.30 17.36 21.20
CA PHE A 411 -2.66 18.23 20.10
C PHE A 411 -4.17 18.29 19.89
N ILE A 412 -4.61 19.27 19.12
CA ILE A 412 -5.98 19.30 18.60
C ILE A 412 -5.82 19.40 17.10
N ALA A 413 -6.26 18.39 16.37
CA ALA A 413 -6.24 18.48 14.93
C ALA A 413 -7.12 19.66 14.51
N THR A 414 -6.54 20.61 13.77
CA THR A 414 -7.30 21.77 13.30
C THR A 414 -8.47 21.30 12.46
N THR A 415 -9.69 21.64 12.89
CA THR A 415 -11.01 21.13 12.48
C THR A 415 -11.27 21.00 10.97
N ALA A 416 -10.65 20.04 10.31
CA ALA A 416 -11.04 19.63 8.98
C ALA A 416 -11.79 18.30 9.11
N SER A 417 -13.12 18.37 9.28
CA SER A 417 -13.97 17.18 9.38
C SER A 417 -13.65 16.18 8.26
N PRO A 418 -13.73 14.86 8.51
CA PRO A 418 -13.49 13.87 7.48
C PRO A 418 -14.31 14.17 6.24
N LEU A 419 -13.70 14.00 5.07
CA LEU A 419 -14.30 14.44 3.82
C LEU A 419 -15.60 13.66 3.54
N ALA A 420 -16.61 14.38 3.09
CA ALA A 420 -17.85 13.83 2.54
C ALA A 420 -18.43 14.83 1.53
N GLY A 421 -19.04 14.32 0.46
CA GLY A 421 -19.61 15.13 -0.62
C GLY A 421 -18.62 15.43 -1.75
N THR A 422 -18.88 16.51 -2.48
CA THR A 422 -18.14 16.88 -3.69
C THR A 422 -17.20 18.04 -3.42
N TYR A 423 -15.98 17.97 -3.95
CA TYR A 423 -14.93 18.99 -3.85
C TYR A 423 -14.35 19.28 -5.24
N SER A 424 -14.13 20.55 -5.55
CA SER A 424 -13.51 21.01 -6.79
C SER A 424 -11.97 20.95 -6.71
N VAL A 425 -11.30 20.62 -7.82
CA VAL A 425 -9.84 20.44 -7.88
C VAL A 425 -9.21 21.11 -9.11
N GLY A 426 -8.13 21.87 -8.94
CA GLY A 426 -7.22 22.26 -10.04
C GLY A 426 -7.19 23.73 -10.45
N THR A 427 -7.82 24.63 -9.69
CA THR A 427 -7.65 26.08 -9.87
C THR A 427 -7.34 26.74 -8.53
N PRO A 428 -6.70 27.93 -8.49
CA PRO A 428 -6.46 28.64 -7.22
C PRO A 428 -7.71 28.95 -6.39
N SER A 429 -8.90 28.88 -7.01
CA SER A 429 -10.20 29.08 -6.35
C SER A 429 -10.94 27.78 -6.02
N SER A 430 -10.43 26.63 -6.45
CA SER A 430 -11.00 25.31 -6.14
C SER A 430 -10.81 24.98 -4.65
N ASP A 431 -11.60 24.05 -4.13
CA ASP A 431 -11.44 23.53 -2.76
C ASP A 431 -10.02 22.99 -2.54
N PHE A 432 -9.47 22.34 -3.57
CA PHE A 432 -8.07 21.94 -3.65
C PHE A 432 -7.41 22.56 -4.90
N PRO A 433 -6.38 23.43 -4.74
CA PRO A 433 -5.73 24.06 -5.88
C PRO A 433 -5.06 23.09 -6.85
N THR A 434 -4.58 21.97 -6.35
CA THR A 434 -3.87 20.93 -7.11
C THR A 434 -4.42 19.54 -6.79
N LEU A 435 -4.14 18.55 -7.65
CA LEU A 435 -4.45 17.15 -7.37
C LEU A 435 -3.63 16.65 -6.17
N THR A 436 -2.39 17.11 -6.03
CA THR A 436 -1.54 16.82 -4.86
C THR A 436 -2.19 17.29 -3.56
N ASP A 437 -2.76 18.50 -3.54
CA ASP A 437 -3.45 19.03 -2.35
C ASP A 437 -4.68 18.19 -1.99
N ALA A 438 -5.44 17.74 -2.99
CA ALA A 438 -6.62 16.89 -2.78
C ALA A 438 -6.23 15.51 -2.20
N VAL A 439 -5.16 14.90 -2.70
CA VAL A 439 -4.64 13.63 -2.20
C VAL A 439 -4.08 13.78 -0.78
N ALA A 440 -3.33 14.85 -0.51
CA ALA A 440 -2.83 15.15 0.83
C ALA A 440 -4.00 15.35 1.82
N ALA A 441 -5.07 16.04 1.42
CA ALA A 441 -6.26 16.20 2.25
C ALA A 441 -7.00 14.89 2.52
N LEU A 442 -7.07 13.98 1.54
CA LEU A 442 -7.63 12.64 1.74
C LEU A 442 -6.80 11.81 2.72
N ALA A 443 -5.47 11.86 2.61
CA ALA A 443 -4.57 11.16 3.53
C ALA A 443 -4.70 11.72 4.97
N GLN A 444 -4.78 13.04 5.12
CA GLN A 444 -4.83 13.71 6.42
C GLN A 444 -6.18 13.58 7.13
N ARG A 445 -7.28 13.72 6.38
CA ARG A 445 -8.65 13.85 6.93
C ARG A 445 -9.49 12.59 6.77
N GLY A 446 -9.10 11.69 5.87
CA GLY A 446 -9.89 10.53 5.49
C GLY A 446 -11.30 10.92 5.04
N VAL A 447 -12.24 9.98 5.15
CA VAL A 447 -13.62 10.16 4.71
C VAL A 447 -14.64 9.72 5.77
N SER A 448 -15.79 10.40 5.81
CA SER A 448 -16.96 9.99 6.61
C SER A 448 -18.15 9.52 5.76
N GLY A 449 -17.98 9.53 4.44
CA GLY A 449 -18.98 9.12 3.46
C GLY A 449 -18.38 9.12 2.05
N ASN A 450 -19.25 9.07 1.03
CA ASN A 450 -18.78 9.19 -0.35
C ASN A 450 -18.14 10.55 -0.61
N VAL A 451 -16.98 10.55 -1.27
CA VAL A 451 -16.25 11.74 -1.66
C VAL A 451 -16.08 11.76 -3.17
N ARG A 452 -16.33 12.91 -3.79
CA ARG A 452 -16.12 13.13 -5.22
C ARG A 452 -15.17 14.31 -5.42
N MET A 453 -13.98 14.04 -5.95
CA MET A 453 -13.00 15.04 -6.37
C MET A 453 -13.26 15.39 -7.83
N GLU A 454 -13.94 16.50 -8.08
CA GLU A 454 -14.30 17.01 -9.41
C GLU A 454 -13.21 17.93 -9.93
N MET A 455 -12.43 17.40 -10.87
CA MET A 455 -11.32 18.09 -11.52
C MET A 455 -11.85 19.06 -12.57
N GLU A 456 -11.42 20.31 -12.46
CA GLU A 456 -11.69 21.37 -13.44
C GLU A 456 -10.93 21.11 -14.74
N ALA A 457 -11.42 21.66 -15.86
CA ALA A 457 -10.80 21.41 -17.16
C ALA A 457 -9.35 21.93 -17.20
N GLY A 458 -8.41 21.07 -17.60
CA GLY A 458 -6.99 21.40 -17.60
C GLY A 458 -6.06 20.23 -17.86
N THR A 459 -4.77 20.55 -17.93
CA THR A 459 -3.69 19.55 -17.98
C THR A 459 -2.93 19.59 -16.66
N TYR A 460 -2.86 18.44 -16.00
CA TYR A 460 -2.27 18.25 -14.68
C TYR A 460 -0.94 17.53 -14.85
N ALA A 461 0.15 18.20 -14.48
CA ALA A 461 1.50 17.67 -14.59
C ALA A 461 1.95 16.93 -13.33
N GLU A 462 1.10 16.88 -12.29
CA GLU A 462 1.43 16.17 -11.06
C GLU A 462 1.51 14.66 -11.28
N ARG A 463 2.39 14.04 -10.50
CA ARG A 463 2.43 12.61 -10.26
C ARG A 463 1.97 12.39 -8.83
N VAL A 464 0.97 11.55 -8.62
CA VAL A 464 0.40 11.31 -7.29
C VAL A 464 0.31 9.83 -6.98
N GLU A 465 0.60 9.49 -5.73
CA GLU A 465 0.32 8.18 -5.15
C GLU A 465 -0.82 8.33 -4.16
N ILE A 466 -1.86 7.51 -4.32
CA ILE A 466 -2.99 7.46 -3.43
C ILE A 466 -2.79 6.23 -2.55
N GLY A 467 -2.40 6.51 -1.31
CA GLY A 467 -2.21 5.52 -0.26
C GLY A 467 -3.52 5.00 0.34
N PRO A 468 -3.45 4.33 1.51
CA PRO A 468 -4.61 4.09 2.36
C PRO A 468 -5.32 5.40 2.72
N ILE A 469 -6.64 5.42 2.61
CA ILE A 469 -7.48 6.55 3.02
C ILE A 469 -8.39 6.06 4.13
N GLN A 470 -8.28 6.66 5.31
CA GLN A 470 -9.08 6.24 6.46
C GLN A 470 -10.58 6.48 6.23
N GLY A 471 -11.40 5.54 6.68
CA GLY A 471 -12.86 5.58 6.56
C GLY A 471 -13.43 5.10 5.21
N THR A 472 -12.59 4.74 4.23
CA THR A 472 -13.09 4.18 2.97
C THR A 472 -13.69 2.80 3.16
N SER A 473 -14.77 2.53 2.43
CA SER A 473 -15.49 1.25 2.48
C SER A 473 -16.36 1.06 1.25
N ALA A 474 -17.06 -0.07 1.15
CA ALA A 474 -18.05 -0.29 0.10
C ALA A 474 -19.19 0.76 0.10
N MET A 475 -19.42 1.44 1.25
CA MET A 475 -20.43 2.49 1.42
C MET A 475 -19.84 3.92 1.42
N ALA A 476 -18.52 4.07 1.51
CA ALA A 476 -17.80 5.34 1.54
C ALA A 476 -16.63 5.29 0.56
N ARG A 477 -16.91 5.63 -0.70
CA ARG A 477 -15.96 5.57 -1.82
C ARG A 477 -15.41 6.94 -2.15
N VAL A 478 -14.11 7.02 -2.42
CA VAL A 478 -13.46 8.20 -3.00
C VAL A 478 -13.49 8.07 -4.52
N THR A 479 -14.03 9.08 -5.21
CA THR A 479 -14.12 9.11 -6.68
C THR A 479 -13.38 10.33 -7.21
N ILE A 480 -12.35 10.12 -8.04
CA ILE A 480 -11.64 11.17 -8.77
C ILE A 480 -12.18 11.20 -10.20
N THR A 481 -12.63 12.36 -10.66
CA THR A 481 -13.41 12.49 -11.89
C THR A 481 -13.38 13.91 -12.43
N THR A 482 -13.94 14.14 -13.62
CA THR A 482 -14.07 15.50 -14.17
C THR A 482 -15.32 16.18 -13.66
N ALA A 483 -15.26 17.51 -13.51
CA ALA A 483 -16.42 18.34 -13.25
C ALA A 483 -17.40 18.39 -14.45
N SER A 484 -16.88 18.23 -15.68
CA SER A 484 -17.67 18.35 -16.91
C SER A 484 -18.37 17.06 -17.32
N GLY A 485 -17.91 15.90 -16.83
CA GLY A 485 -18.28 14.57 -17.33
C GLY A 485 -17.67 14.19 -18.68
N ASP A 486 -16.83 15.06 -19.28
CA ASP A 486 -16.10 14.80 -20.51
C ASP A 486 -14.65 14.38 -20.21
N PRO A 487 -14.25 13.14 -20.55
CA PRO A 487 -12.87 12.68 -20.34
C PRO A 487 -11.79 13.50 -21.02
N ALA A 488 -12.10 14.18 -22.13
CA ALA A 488 -11.13 15.02 -22.83
C ALA A 488 -10.82 16.33 -22.09
N SER A 489 -11.66 16.73 -21.13
CA SER A 489 -11.51 18.00 -20.42
C SER A 489 -10.39 18.00 -19.39
N VAL A 490 -10.01 16.82 -18.86
CA VAL A 490 -8.96 16.68 -17.83
C VAL A 490 -7.93 15.69 -18.33
N VAL A 491 -6.70 16.17 -18.48
CA VAL A 491 -5.57 15.37 -18.95
C VAL A 491 -4.50 15.28 -17.86
N ILE A 492 -4.24 14.08 -17.35
CA ILE A 492 -3.12 13.80 -16.44
C ILE A 492 -1.89 13.47 -17.30
N ALA A 493 -0.89 14.34 -17.27
CA ALA A 493 0.30 14.28 -18.12
C ALA A 493 1.56 14.68 -17.33
N PRO A 494 2.07 13.82 -16.44
CA PRO A 494 3.29 14.09 -15.69
C PRO A 494 4.51 14.12 -16.62
N PRO A 495 5.62 14.75 -16.19
CA PRO A 495 6.86 14.74 -16.95
C PRO A 495 7.40 13.31 -17.13
N PRO A 496 8.22 13.06 -18.18
CA PRO A 496 8.86 11.77 -18.44
C PRO A 496 9.49 11.15 -17.18
N ALA A 497 9.21 9.87 -16.93
CA ALA A 497 9.81 9.11 -15.83
C ALA A 497 11.32 8.94 -16.03
N THR A 498 12.06 8.85 -14.93
CA THR A 498 13.52 8.69 -14.92
C THR A 498 13.97 7.27 -14.51
N GLY A 499 13.08 6.48 -13.91
CA GLY A 499 13.30 5.09 -13.54
C GLY A 499 12.00 4.35 -13.23
N LEU A 500 12.10 3.23 -12.50
CA LEU A 500 10.94 2.43 -12.10
C LEU A 500 10.17 3.03 -10.90
N ALA A 501 10.82 3.85 -10.07
CA ALA A 501 10.21 4.42 -8.87
C ALA A 501 9.22 5.56 -9.17
N ASP A 502 9.37 6.24 -10.31
CA ASP A 502 8.55 7.38 -10.75
C ASP A 502 7.78 7.07 -12.04
N ASN A 503 7.59 5.78 -12.33
CA ASN A 503 7.15 5.30 -13.62
C ASN A 503 5.62 5.34 -13.82
N TYR A 504 4.89 6.10 -13.00
CA TYR A 504 3.43 6.20 -13.03
C TYR A 504 2.96 7.65 -13.22
N ALA A 505 1.70 7.84 -13.63
CA ALA A 505 1.02 9.13 -13.47
C ALA A 505 0.18 9.16 -12.18
N VAL A 506 -0.64 8.13 -11.98
CA VAL A 506 -1.34 7.87 -10.72
C VAL A 506 -0.99 6.47 -10.24
N SER A 507 -0.52 6.35 -9.00
CA SER A 507 -0.34 5.08 -8.31
C SER A 507 -1.46 4.92 -7.27
N LEU A 508 -2.05 3.73 -7.20
CA LEU A 508 -2.94 3.32 -6.12
C LEU A 508 -2.20 2.27 -5.30
N ASP A 509 -1.76 2.61 -4.10
CA ASP A 509 -0.93 1.72 -3.26
C ASP A 509 -1.61 1.53 -1.91
N ARG A 510 -1.94 0.29 -1.55
CA ARG A 510 -2.78 -0.06 -0.38
C ARG A 510 -4.12 0.70 -0.34
N ALA A 511 -4.57 1.16 -1.50
CA ALA A 511 -5.76 1.96 -1.65
C ALA A 511 -7.01 1.06 -1.64
N THR A 512 -7.98 1.41 -0.79
CA THR A 512 -9.24 0.68 -0.68
C THR A 512 -10.42 1.56 -1.10
N HIS A 513 -11.31 1.02 -1.92
CA HIS A 513 -12.55 1.67 -2.37
C HIS A 513 -12.33 3.04 -3.03
N VAL A 514 -11.31 3.13 -3.90
CA VAL A 514 -11.05 4.31 -4.75
C VAL A 514 -11.61 4.07 -6.16
N ALA A 515 -12.15 5.12 -6.78
CA ALA A 515 -12.62 5.12 -8.15
C ALA A 515 -11.96 6.25 -8.96
N VAL A 516 -11.52 5.93 -10.17
CA VAL A 516 -11.00 6.88 -11.16
C VAL A 516 -11.94 6.83 -12.35
N VAL A 517 -12.62 7.94 -12.65
CA VAL A 517 -13.77 7.96 -13.56
C VAL A 517 -13.69 9.09 -14.57
N GLY A 518 -13.64 8.71 -15.85
CA GLY A 518 -13.78 9.66 -16.95
C GLY A 518 -12.63 10.65 -17.06
N LEU A 519 -11.38 10.25 -16.81
CA LEU A 519 -10.18 11.08 -17.00
C LEU A 519 -9.40 10.66 -18.25
N THR A 520 -8.61 11.57 -18.82
CA THR A 520 -7.59 11.21 -19.82
C THR A 520 -6.21 11.12 -19.18
N PHE A 521 -5.51 10.01 -19.39
CA PHE A 521 -4.12 9.82 -19.04
C PHE A 521 -3.25 9.90 -20.30
N HIS A 522 -2.22 10.74 -20.26
CA HIS A 522 -1.29 10.90 -21.37
C HIS A 522 0.15 10.60 -20.93
N ALA A 523 0.69 9.49 -21.42
CA ALA A 523 2.08 9.12 -21.17
C ALA A 523 3.00 9.73 -22.23
N THR A 524 3.81 10.72 -21.84
CA THR A 524 4.75 11.40 -22.74
C THR A 524 6.02 10.56 -22.92
N ASN A 525 6.05 9.75 -23.98
CA ASN A 525 7.17 8.96 -24.50
C ASN A 525 8.44 8.91 -23.61
N ALA A 526 8.34 8.14 -22.52
CA ALA A 526 9.47 7.73 -21.71
C ALA A 526 9.49 6.20 -21.70
N THR A 527 10.65 5.63 -22.00
CA THR A 527 11.16 4.38 -21.43
C THR A 527 10.58 4.28 -20.00
N TYR A 528 9.68 3.33 -19.71
CA TYR A 528 9.10 2.98 -18.39
C TYR A 528 7.71 3.52 -17.96
N GLN A 529 7.05 4.44 -18.68
CA GLN A 529 5.83 5.07 -18.13
C GLN A 529 4.56 4.18 -18.18
N THR A 530 3.90 4.04 -17.04
CA THR A 530 2.55 3.47 -16.84
C THR A 530 1.59 4.62 -16.52
N ALA A 531 0.40 4.65 -17.11
CA ALA A 531 -0.56 5.71 -16.80
C ALA A 531 -1.14 5.53 -15.39
N LEU A 532 -1.74 4.37 -15.11
CA LEU A 532 -2.26 4.03 -13.78
C LEU A 532 -1.62 2.74 -13.28
N LEU A 533 -0.96 2.81 -12.13
CA LEU A 533 -0.23 1.72 -11.49
C LEU A 533 -0.96 1.25 -10.22
N LEU A 534 -1.10 -0.06 -10.04
CA LEU A 534 -1.52 -0.67 -8.78
C LEU A 534 -0.28 -1.11 -7.98
N GLY A 535 -0.19 -0.68 -6.72
CA GLY A 535 0.78 -1.15 -5.73
C GLY A 535 0.26 -2.35 -4.94
N ASP A 536 0.69 -2.47 -3.69
CA ASP A 536 0.36 -3.57 -2.79
C ASP A 536 -1.07 -3.47 -2.28
N ASP A 537 -1.72 -4.61 -2.00
CA ASP A 537 -2.95 -4.69 -1.17
C ASP A 537 -4.10 -3.72 -1.58
N VAL A 538 -4.39 -3.64 -2.87
CA VAL A 538 -5.48 -2.80 -3.39
C VAL A 538 -6.81 -3.57 -3.42
N THR A 539 -7.90 -2.97 -2.90
CA THR A 539 -9.21 -3.61 -2.83
C THR A 539 -10.35 -2.68 -3.25
N GLY A 540 -11.32 -3.20 -4.00
CA GLY A 540 -12.54 -2.46 -4.34
C GLY A 540 -12.32 -1.30 -5.31
N VAL A 541 -11.27 -1.35 -6.12
CA VAL A 541 -10.88 -0.30 -7.09
C VAL A 541 -11.83 -0.30 -8.31
N ARG A 542 -12.13 0.90 -8.82
CA ARG A 542 -12.95 1.12 -10.02
C ARG A 542 -12.24 2.05 -10.99
N VAL A 543 -12.04 1.62 -12.22
CA VAL A 543 -11.46 2.41 -13.31
C VAL A 543 -12.48 2.43 -14.43
N LEU A 544 -13.21 3.54 -14.55
CA LEU A 544 -14.43 3.62 -15.36
C LEU A 544 -14.35 4.74 -16.40
N ASP A 545 -14.70 4.44 -17.65
CA ASP A 545 -14.85 5.41 -18.74
C ASP A 545 -13.62 6.32 -18.97
N ASN A 546 -12.42 5.88 -18.59
CA ASN A 546 -11.18 6.65 -18.76
C ASN A 546 -10.59 6.47 -20.17
N VAL A 547 -9.73 7.39 -20.56
CA VAL A 547 -8.98 7.34 -21.82
C VAL A 547 -7.49 7.28 -21.52
N PHE A 548 -6.82 6.23 -21.97
CA PHE A 548 -5.38 6.03 -21.84
C PHE A 548 -4.73 6.24 -23.19
N THR A 549 -3.90 7.27 -23.32
CA THR A 549 -3.22 7.61 -24.58
C THR A 549 -1.71 7.39 -24.49
N GLY A 550 -1.16 6.73 -25.51
CA GLY A 550 0.28 6.50 -25.66
C GLY A 550 0.89 7.15 -26.89
N GLY A 551 2.23 7.21 -26.92
CA GLY A 551 3.01 7.73 -28.07
C GLY A 551 3.35 6.65 -29.10
N THR A 552 3.84 7.05 -30.28
CA THR A 552 4.23 6.11 -31.34
C THR A 552 5.43 5.23 -30.96
N ARG A 553 5.40 3.95 -31.31
CA ARG A 553 6.47 2.97 -31.05
C ARG A 553 7.81 3.37 -31.70
N THR A 554 8.82 3.71 -30.89
CA THR A 554 10.19 3.96 -31.34
C THR A 554 11.20 3.11 -30.56
N GLY A 555 11.59 1.92 -31.06
CA GLY A 555 12.72 1.11 -30.52
C GLY A 555 12.37 -0.27 -29.92
N THR A 556 13.31 -0.83 -29.14
CA THR A 556 13.29 -2.16 -28.47
C THR A 556 13.53 -1.94 -26.96
N PRO A 557 12.73 -2.48 -26.01
CA PRO A 557 11.77 -1.70 -25.21
C PRO A 557 12.26 -1.29 -23.80
N PRO A 558 11.60 -0.30 -23.16
CA PRO A 558 10.46 -0.59 -22.29
C PRO A 558 9.19 0.22 -22.64
N ARG A 559 8.06 -0.37 -22.25
CA ARG A 559 6.71 -0.21 -22.81
C ARG A 559 5.90 0.86 -22.08
N ILE A 560 5.02 1.56 -22.80
CA ILE A 560 3.97 2.39 -22.19
C ILE A 560 2.85 1.46 -21.70
N GLY A 561 2.67 1.33 -20.40
CA GLY A 561 1.55 0.61 -19.82
C GLY A 561 0.32 1.52 -19.70
N GLY A 562 -0.85 1.08 -20.18
CA GLY A 562 -2.10 1.76 -19.86
C GLY A 562 -2.43 1.59 -18.37
N PHE A 563 -2.67 0.35 -17.98
CA PHE A 563 -2.97 -0.07 -16.61
C PHE A 563 -2.12 -1.28 -16.23
N ALA A 564 -1.39 -1.21 -15.12
CA ALA A 564 -0.52 -2.30 -14.71
C ALA A 564 -0.43 -2.46 -13.19
N VAL A 565 -0.06 -3.67 -12.78
CA VAL A 565 0.41 -3.96 -11.42
C VAL A 565 1.91 -3.68 -11.32
N ARG A 566 2.35 -3.09 -10.21
CA ARG A 566 3.76 -2.81 -9.92
C ARG A 566 4.56 -4.12 -9.92
N THR A 567 5.76 -4.05 -10.49
CA THR A 567 6.59 -5.25 -10.65
C THR A 567 7.08 -5.72 -9.28
N GLY A 568 6.81 -6.99 -8.95
CA GLY A 568 7.22 -7.60 -7.68
C GLY A 568 6.20 -7.51 -6.56
N THR A 569 5.04 -6.89 -6.80
CA THR A 569 3.95 -6.67 -5.84
C THR A 569 2.65 -7.29 -6.39
N PRO A 570 2.52 -8.62 -6.33
CA PRO A 570 1.36 -9.32 -6.89
C PRO A 570 0.06 -8.93 -6.17
N LEU A 571 -1.04 -8.90 -6.91
CA LEU A 571 -2.34 -8.55 -6.36
C LEU A 571 -2.90 -9.68 -5.49
N THR A 572 -3.38 -9.31 -4.30
CA THR A 572 -4.09 -10.20 -3.37
C THR A 572 -5.53 -9.74 -3.09
N GLY A 573 -5.85 -8.47 -3.36
CA GLY A 573 -7.14 -7.87 -3.05
C GLY A 573 -8.26 -8.20 -4.06
N ALA A 574 -9.51 -8.04 -3.63
CA ALA A 574 -10.70 -8.37 -4.42
C ALA A 574 -11.38 -7.14 -5.04
N GLY A 575 -12.13 -7.37 -6.12
CA GLY A 575 -13.05 -6.38 -6.67
C GLY A 575 -12.38 -5.26 -7.46
N LEU A 576 -11.65 -5.60 -8.52
CA LEU A 576 -11.02 -4.67 -9.45
C LEU A 576 -11.82 -4.56 -10.76
N TYR A 577 -12.44 -3.41 -11.03
CA TYR A 577 -13.31 -3.25 -12.20
C TYR A 577 -12.73 -2.23 -13.18
N LEU A 578 -12.46 -2.69 -14.40
CA LEU A 578 -12.08 -1.88 -15.55
C LEU A 578 -13.25 -1.90 -16.54
N ILE A 579 -14.05 -0.83 -16.56
CA ILE A 579 -15.29 -0.77 -17.35
C ILE A 579 -15.32 0.44 -18.28
N GLY A 580 -15.63 0.24 -19.55
CA GLY A 580 -15.85 1.35 -20.50
C GLY A 580 -14.60 2.15 -20.85
N ASN A 581 -13.40 1.68 -20.49
CA ASN A 581 -12.18 2.44 -20.74
C ASN A 581 -11.72 2.31 -22.19
N THR A 582 -11.03 3.34 -22.68
CA THR A 582 -10.40 3.37 -24.00
C THR A 582 -8.88 3.40 -23.86
N PHE A 583 -8.20 2.47 -24.51
CA PHE A 583 -6.74 2.41 -24.58
C PHE A 583 -6.31 2.67 -26.02
N ASP A 584 -5.74 3.84 -26.29
CA ASP A 584 -5.40 4.30 -27.64
C ASP A 584 -3.88 4.55 -27.74
N GLY A 585 -3.20 3.74 -28.55
CA GLY A 585 -1.78 3.90 -28.81
C GLY A 585 -0.86 3.58 -27.62
N VAL A 586 -1.37 2.92 -26.58
CA VAL A 586 -0.55 2.35 -25.49
C VAL A 586 0.15 1.08 -25.97
N ASP A 587 1.26 0.69 -25.35
CA ASP A 587 1.98 -0.51 -25.79
C ASP A 587 1.37 -1.80 -25.24
N SER A 588 1.00 -1.83 -23.97
CA SER A 588 0.13 -2.86 -23.37
C SER A 588 -1.04 -2.22 -22.65
N ALA A 589 -2.27 -2.66 -22.93
CA ALA A 589 -3.46 -2.03 -22.36
C ALA A 589 -3.65 -2.36 -20.88
N VAL A 590 -3.72 -3.65 -20.53
CA VAL A 590 -3.90 -4.12 -19.15
C VAL A 590 -2.93 -5.25 -18.84
N GLN A 591 -2.19 -5.11 -17.75
CA GLN A 591 -1.26 -6.13 -17.24
C GLN A 591 -1.54 -6.41 -15.76
N LEU A 592 -2.17 -7.55 -15.46
CA LEU A 592 -2.47 -7.98 -14.10
C LEU A 592 -1.70 -9.24 -13.74
N LYS A 593 -1.19 -9.27 -12.53
CA LYS A 593 -0.59 -10.45 -11.92
C LYS A 593 -1.05 -10.58 -10.47
N GLY A 594 -1.68 -11.70 -10.15
CA GLY A 594 -2.04 -12.07 -8.78
C GLY A 594 -0.95 -12.87 -8.06
N GLU A 595 -1.23 -13.24 -6.82
CA GLU A 595 -0.38 -14.11 -6.00
C GLU A 595 -0.89 -15.55 -5.99
N SER A 596 0.03 -16.52 -6.12
CA SER A 596 -0.33 -17.93 -6.09
C SER A 596 -0.86 -18.35 -4.71
N GLY A 597 -2.06 -18.94 -4.67
CA GLY A 597 -2.74 -19.33 -3.43
C GLY A 597 -3.46 -18.19 -2.70
N ALA A 598 -3.39 -16.98 -3.24
CA ALA A 598 -4.17 -15.81 -2.81
C ALA A 598 -4.65 -15.04 -4.06
N GLU A 599 -5.16 -15.78 -5.05
CA GLU A 599 -5.56 -15.22 -6.33
C GLU A 599 -6.66 -14.15 -6.14
N PRO A 600 -6.55 -12.97 -6.76
CA PRO A 600 -7.56 -11.93 -6.65
C PRO A 600 -8.87 -12.37 -7.32
N THR A 601 -9.98 -12.06 -6.64
CA THR A 601 -11.34 -12.41 -7.06
C THR A 601 -12.13 -11.18 -7.53
N ASP A 602 -13.25 -11.42 -8.24
CA ASP A 602 -14.15 -10.36 -8.74
C ASP A 602 -13.45 -9.32 -9.63
N VAL A 603 -12.55 -9.80 -10.49
CA VAL A 603 -11.88 -8.98 -11.52
C VAL A 603 -12.77 -8.87 -12.75
N ARG A 604 -13.08 -7.65 -13.17
CA ARG A 604 -14.02 -7.38 -14.28
C ARG A 604 -13.40 -6.48 -15.34
N LEU A 605 -13.28 -6.98 -16.56
CA LEU A 605 -12.87 -6.23 -17.75
C LEU A 605 -14.07 -6.20 -18.70
N VAL A 606 -14.84 -5.12 -18.68
CA VAL A 606 -16.14 -5.04 -19.37
C VAL A 606 -16.22 -3.81 -20.26
N GLU A 607 -16.69 -3.98 -21.51
CA GLU A 607 -16.96 -2.87 -22.44
C GLU A 607 -15.74 -1.95 -22.71
N ASN A 608 -14.51 -2.45 -22.55
CA ASN A 608 -13.32 -1.66 -22.85
C ASN A 608 -13.01 -1.71 -24.35
N THR A 609 -12.44 -0.62 -24.86
CA THR A 609 -11.93 -0.50 -26.24
C THR A 609 -10.41 -0.38 -26.21
N VAL A 610 -9.73 -1.21 -26.99
CA VAL A 610 -8.27 -1.24 -27.09
C VAL A 610 -7.85 -1.11 -28.55
N ASP A 611 -7.00 -0.12 -28.84
CA ASP A 611 -6.16 0.02 -30.03
C ASP A 611 -4.69 0.08 -29.56
N ALA A 612 -4.13 -1.08 -29.23
CA ALA A 612 -2.82 -1.19 -28.60
C ALA A 612 -1.70 -1.40 -29.62
N LEU A 613 -0.55 -0.80 -29.35
CA LEU A 613 0.65 -0.94 -30.19
C LEU A 613 1.29 -2.32 -30.09
N SER A 614 1.04 -3.06 -29.01
CA SER A 614 1.48 -4.45 -28.79
C SER A 614 0.33 -5.30 -28.24
N ASP A 615 0.23 -5.46 -26.92
CA ASP A 615 -0.63 -6.46 -26.26
C ASP A 615 -1.92 -5.82 -25.73
N GLY A 616 -3.02 -6.58 -25.74
CA GLY A 616 -4.28 -6.17 -25.14
C GLY A 616 -4.26 -6.40 -23.64
N PHE A 617 -4.88 -7.50 -23.21
CA PHE A 617 -4.96 -7.88 -21.80
C PHE A 617 -4.06 -9.09 -21.53
N SER A 618 -3.13 -8.94 -20.58
CA SER A 618 -2.32 -10.04 -20.04
C SER A 618 -2.67 -10.21 -18.56
N LEU A 619 -3.24 -11.37 -18.24
CA LEU A 619 -3.83 -11.70 -16.95
C LEU A 619 -3.19 -12.99 -16.42
N ASP A 620 -2.54 -12.91 -15.26
CA ASP A 620 -1.83 -14.04 -14.66
C ASP A 620 -2.28 -14.25 -13.21
N GLU A 621 -2.52 -15.51 -12.82
CA GLU A 621 -2.89 -15.92 -11.45
C GLU A 621 -4.12 -15.18 -10.90
N LEU A 622 -5.26 -15.25 -11.61
CA LEU A 622 -6.55 -14.68 -11.15
C LEU A 622 -7.61 -15.78 -11.01
N GLU A 623 -8.60 -15.55 -10.14
CA GLU A 623 -9.75 -16.44 -9.99
C GLU A 623 -11.02 -15.83 -10.63
N ALA A 624 -11.63 -16.61 -11.53
CA ALA A 624 -12.90 -16.33 -12.18
C ALA A 624 -13.08 -14.90 -12.76
N PRO A 625 -12.12 -14.35 -13.53
CA PRO A 625 -12.29 -13.05 -14.16
C PRO A 625 -13.48 -13.03 -15.14
N LEU A 626 -14.15 -11.88 -15.23
CA LEU A 626 -15.20 -11.61 -16.20
C LEU A 626 -14.66 -10.71 -17.31
N ILE A 627 -14.58 -11.22 -18.55
CA ILE A 627 -14.05 -10.52 -19.71
C ILE A 627 -15.18 -10.44 -20.75
N ILE A 628 -15.92 -9.33 -20.74
CA ILE A 628 -17.21 -9.25 -21.43
C ILE A 628 -17.30 -8.01 -22.33
N ARG A 629 -17.74 -8.19 -23.58
CA ARG A 629 -18.04 -7.09 -24.53
C ARG A 629 -16.87 -6.12 -24.79
N ASN A 630 -15.63 -6.58 -24.67
CA ASN A 630 -14.47 -5.77 -25.02
C ASN A 630 -14.25 -5.79 -26.52
N ARG A 631 -13.73 -4.67 -27.05
CA ARG A 631 -13.24 -4.54 -28.43
C ARG A 631 -11.73 -4.41 -28.41
N LEU A 632 -11.02 -5.42 -28.92
CA LEU A 632 -9.55 -5.46 -28.89
C LEU A 632 -9.00 -5.46 -30.33
N ASP A 633 -8.30 -4.38 -30.70
CA ASP A 633 -7.44 -4.30 -31.89
C ASP A 633 -5.99 -4.20 -31.44
N THR A 634 -5.20 -5.23 -31.73
CA THR A 634 -3.82 -5.34 -31.21
C THR A 634 -2.81 -5.77 -32.28
N ARG A 635 -1.52 -5.51 -32.01
CA ARG A 635 -0.43 -5.96 -32.89
C ARG A 635 0.17 -7.29 -32.49
N THR A 636 0.14 -7.61 -31.19
CA THR A 636 0.58 -8.88 -30.64
C THR A 636 -0.59 -9.53 -29.92
N ASP A 637 -0.43 -10.21 -28.79
CA ASP A 637 -1.51 -11.05 -28.27
C ASP A 637 -2.67 -10.17 -27.74
N ALA A 638 -3.92 -10.54 -28.06
CA ALA A 638 -5.08 -9.73 -27.69
C ALA A 638 -5.54 -10.02 -26.26
N LEU A 639 -5.71 -11.29 -25.93
CA LEU A 639 -6.11 -11.76 -24.62
C LEU A 639 -5.26 -12.95 -24.21
N GLU A 640 -4.35 -12.73 -23.27
CA GLU A 640 -3.45 -13.74 -22.70
C GLU A 640 -3.85 -14.01 -21.25
N LEU A 641 -4.23 -15.25 -20.95
CA LEU A 641 -4.62 -15.75 -19.64
C LEU A 641 -3.63 -16.83 -19.21
N ILE A 642 -2.98 -16.63 -18.08
CA ILE A 642 -1.99 -17.54 -17.54
C ILE A 642 -2.44 -17.97 -16.14
N ARG A 643 -2.45 -19.29 -15.87
CA ARG A 643 -2.76 -19.84 -14.55
C ARG A 643 -4.08 -19.33 -13.95
N ILE A 644 -5.12 -19.26 -14.78
CA ILE A 644 -6.45 -18.81 -14.35
C ILE A 644 -7.25 -19.97 -13.75
N THR A 645 -7.93 -19.69 -12.64
CA THR A 645 -8.78 -20.65 -11.90
C THR A 645 -10.23 -20.17 -11.85
N GLY A 646 -11.12 -20.99 -11.28
CA GLY A 646 -12.53 -20.63 -11.10
C GLY A 646 -13.36 -20.58 -12.41
N ALA A 647 -14.60 -20.12 -12.29
CA ALA A 647 -15.58 -20.07 -13.39
C ALA A 647 -15.43 -18.78 -14.21
N THR A 648 -14.36 -18.73 -15.01
CA THR A 648 -14.05 -17.58 -15.89
C THR A 648 -15.06 -17.44 -17.03
N ALA A 649 -15.51 -16.22 -17.32
CA ALA A 649 -16.42 -15.95 -18.43
C ALA A 649 -15.79 -15.00 -19.46
N ILE A 650 -15.55 -15.51 -20.66
CA ILE A 650 -15.10 -14.73 -21.82
C ILE A 650 -16.26 -14.65 -22.82
N ARG A 651 -17.03 -13.54 -22.79
CA ARG A 651 -18.29 -13.44 -23.54
C ARG A 651 -18.36 -12.20 -24.43
N GLN A 652 -18.90 -12.37 -25.63
CA GLN A 652 -19.26 -11.27 -26.53
C GLN A 652 -18.11 -10.29 -26.86
N ASN A 653 -16.86 -10.74 -26.80
CA ASN A 653 -15.71 -9.90 -27.14
C ASN A 653 -15.49 -9.89 -28.66
N ARG A 654 -15.09 -8.72 -29.18
CA ARG A 654 -14.71 -8.53 -30.58
C ARG A 654 -13.20 -8.34 -30.66
N ILE A 655 -12.50 -9.31 -31.23
CA ILE A 655 -11.03 -9.39 -31.22
C ILE A 655 -10.50 -9.39 -32.65
N PHE A 656 -9.60 -8.45 -32.95
CA PHE A 656 -8.79 -8.40 -34.16
C PHE A 656 -7.32 -8.27 -33.78
N THR A 657 -6.48 -9.18 -34.24
CA THR A 657 -5.05 -9.15 -33.92
C THR A 657 -4.17 -9.73 -35.04
N ARG A 658 -2.86 -9.53 -34.93
CA ARG A 658 -1.85 -10.13 -35.80
C ARG A 658 -1.15 -11.33 -35.16
N TRP A 659 -1.37 -11.62 -33.88
CA TRP A 659 -0.73 -12.76 -33.19
C TRP A 659 -1.80 -13.71 -32.66
N ASP A 660 -1.86 -13.96 -31.35
CA ASP A 660 -2.84 -14.86 -30.75
C ASP A 660 -4.06 -14.06 -30.26
N GLY A 661 -5.27 -14.57 -30.53
CA GLY A 661 -6.53 -13.95 -30.16
C GLY A 661 -6.83 -14.14 -28.68
N ILE A 662 -7.40 -15.30 -28.34
CA ILE A 662 -7.62 -15.75 -26.97
C ILE A 662 -6.63 -16.88 -26.69
N ASP A 663 -5.68 -16.64 -25.79
CA ASP A 663 -4.68 -17.62 -25.38
C ASP A 663 -4.78 -17.91 -23.89
N ILE A 664 -4.98 -19.19 -23.56
CA ILE A 664 -5.13 -19.66 -22.19
C ILE A 664 -4.08 -20.73 -21.93
N SER A 665 -3.21 -20.48 -20.95
CA SER A 665 -2.08 -21.37 -20.64
C SER A 665 -1.92 -21.62 -19.14
N GLY A 666 -2.00 -22.90 -18.76
CA GLY A 666 -1.98 -23.30 -17.35
C GLY A 666 -3.22 -22.83 -16.57
N GLY A 667 -3.62 -23.61 -15.57
CA GLY A 667 -4.86 -23.39 -14.82
C GLY A 667 -5.90 -24.49 -15.11
N SER A 668 -6.72 -24.81 -14.12
CA SER A 668 -7.83 -25.75 -14.30
C SER A 668 -9.10 -24.97 -14.63
N GLY A 669 -9.67 -25.17 -15.81
CA GLY A 669 -11.06 -24.81 -16.03
C GLY A 669 -11.92 -25.64 -15.08
N THR A 670 -12.57 -24.97 -14.16
CA THR A 670 -13.53 -25.57 -13.24
C THR A 670 -14.91 -25.60 -13.90
N ALA A 671 -15.87 -26.32 -13.33
CA ALA A 671 -17.23 -26.35 -13.86
C ALA A 671 -17.78 -24.91 -13.97
N GLY A 672 -18.00 -24.43 -15.20
CA GLY A 672 -18.51 -23.09 -15.48
C GLY A 672 -17.58 -22.16 -16.26
N ALA A 673 -16.32 -22.52 -16.51
CA ALA A 673 -15.42 -21.71 -17.35
C ALA A 673 -15.84 -21.77 -18.83
N GLU A 674 -15.91 -20.63 -19.51
CA GLU A 674 -16.51 -20.54 -20.85
C GLU A 674 -15.93 -19.44 -21.76
N ILE A 675 -15.99 -19.71 -23.06
CA ILE A 675 -15.70 -18.81 -24.17
C ILE A 675 -16.95 -18.81 -25.07
N VAL A 676 -17.76 -17.77 -25.00
CA VAL A 676 -19.10 -17.73 -25.62
C VAL A 676 -19.32 -16.48 -26.48
N ASN A 677 -19.88 -16.64 -27.68
CA ASN A 677 -20.26 -15.54 -28.57
C ASN A 677 -19.12 -14.56 -28.88
N ASN A 678 -17.86 -15.00 -28.94
CA ASN A 678 -16.77 -14.11 -29.31
C ASN A 678 -16.54 -14.14 -30.83
N THR A 679 -16.18 -12.98 -31.40
CA THR A 679 -15.65 -12.90 -32.77
C THR A 679 -14.14 -12.71 -32.70
N VAL A 680 -13.36 -13.64 -33.25
CA VAL A 680 -11.90 -13.62 -33.18
C VAL A 680 -11.27 -13.74 -34.56
N ALA A 681 -10.80 -12.63 -35.09
CA ALA A 681 -10.10 -12.59 -36.38
C ALA A 681 -8.61 -12.34 -36.15
N ILE A 682 -7.78 -13.20 -36.75
CA ILE A 682 -6.33 -13.01 -36.72
C ILE A 682 -5.74 -12.90 -38.13
N PHE A 683 -4.80 -11.99 -38.30
CA PHE A 683 -4.00 -11.83 -39.52
C PHE A 683 -2.52 -12.06 -39.21
N PRO A 684 -2.11 -13.33 -39.02
CA PRO A 684 -0.77 -13.65 -38.53
C PRO A 684 0.34 -13.29 -39.51
N SER A 685 1.49 -12.92 -38.95
CA SER A 685 2.72 -12.80 -39.72
C SER A 685 3.02 -14.12 -40.46
N PRO A 686 3.48 -14.09 -41.73
CA PRO A 686 3.58 -15.28 -42.57
C PRO A 686 4.51 -16.40 -42.04
N VAL A 687 5.33 -16.11 -41.02
CA VAL A 687 6.35 -17.02 -40.46
C VAL A 687 6.11 -17.41 -38.99
N ARG A 688 5.21 -16.72 -38.28
CA ARG A 688 4.87 -17.02 -36.87
C ARG A 688 3.71 -18.00 -36.85
N ASN A 689 3.56 -18.73 -35.75
CA ASN A 689 2.29 -19.37 -35.48
C ASN A 689 1.24 -18.30 -35.12
N GLY A 690 -0.03 -18.59 -35.37
CA GLY A 690 -1.14 -17.74 -34.94
C GLY A 690 -2.34 -18.58 -34.57
N TYR A 691 -2.94 -18.26 -33.42
CA TYR A 691 -4.11 -18.98 -32.91
C TYR A 691 -5.24 -18.00 -32.65
N ALA A 692 -6.42 -18.22 -33.23
CA ALA A 692 -7.57 -17.39 -32.85
C ALA A 692 -7.99 -17.73 -31.41
N ILE A 693 -8.14 -19.02 -31.09
CA ILE A 693 -8.38 -19.51 -29.73
C ILE A 693 -7.39 -20.65 -29.42
N ARG A 694 -6.64 -20.53 -28.32
CA ARG A 694 -5.67 -21.52 -27.86
C ARG A 694 -5.90 -21.86 -26.39
N LEU A 695 -6.04 -23.15 -26.11
CA LEU A 695 -5.99 -23.71 -24.77
C LEU A 695 -4.79 -24.65 -24.68
N ASN A 696 -3.92 -24.40 -23.71
CA ASN A 696 -2.72 -25.19 -23.45
C ASN A 696 -2.65 -25.56 -21.97
N ASN A 697 -2.80 -26.86 -21.67
CA ASN A 697 -2.90 -27.36 -20.30
C ASN A 697 -4.03 -26.68 -19.49
N ALA A 698 -5.20 -26.55 -20.12
CA ALA A 698 -6.37 -25.84 -19.59
C ALA A 698 -7.64 -26.71 -19.75
N PRO A 699 -7.87 -27.70 -18.86
CA PRO A 699 -9.03 -28.60 -18.97
C PRO A 699 -10.36 -27.88 -18.69
N GLY A 700 -11.49 -28.44 -19.13
CA GLY A 700 -12.83 -28.11 -18.59
C GLY A 700 -13.56 -26.90 -19.17
N TRP A 701 -13.17 -26.39 -20.35
CA TRP A 701 -13.77 -25.18 -20.94
C TRP A 701 -14.97 -25.45 -21.84
N ARG A 702 -16.01 -24.61 -21.72
CA ARG A 702 -17.15 -24.55 -22.65
C ARG A 702 -16.91 -23.47 -23.72
N ILE A 703 -16.61 -23.89 -24.93
CA ILE A 703 -16.28 -23.05 -26.09
C ILE A 703 -17.44 -23.12 -27.08
N VAL A 704 -18.36 -22.16 -27.04
CA VAL A 704 -19.61 -22.27 -27.81
C VAL A 704 -20.03 -20.99 -28.52
N HIS A 705 -20.66 -21.13 -29.68
CA HIS A 705 -21.14 -19.99 -30.48
C HIS A 705 -20.05 -18.94 -30.77
N ASN A 706 -18.79 -19.33 -30.99
CA ASN A 706 -17.76 -18.38 -31.41
C ASN A 706 -17.65 -18.37 -32.94
N SER A 707 -17.33 -17.21 -33.50
CA SER A 707 -16.91 -17.08 -34.91
C SER A 707 -15.44 -16.72 -34.91
N ALA A 708 -14.60 -17.51 -35.57
CA ALA A 708 -13.18 -17.20 -35.66
C ALA A 708 -12.61 -17.41 -37.06
N SER A 709 -11.70 -16.51 -37.45
CA SER A 709 -11.06 -16.53 -38.76
C SER A 709 -9.54 -16.36 -38.65
N VAL A 710 -8.79 -17.26 -39.28
CA VAL A 710 -7.35 -17.12 -39.51
C VAL A 710 -7.10 -16.78 -40.97
N LEU A 711 -6.55 -15.59 -41.20
CA LEU A 711 -6.46 -15.01 -42.54
C LEU A 711 -5.05 -15.09 -43.15
N GLY A 712 -4.96 -15.62 -44.38
CA GLY A 712 -3.81 -15.45 -45.27
C GLY A 712 -2.51 -16.15 -44.84
N HIS A 713 -2.58 -17.21 -44.03
CA HIS A 713 -1.40 -17.91 -43.55
C HIS A 713 -0.68 -18.65 -44.69
N ILE A 714 0.66 -18.61 -44.77
CA ILE A 714 1.41 -19.17 -45.91
C ILE A 714 2.15 -20.48 -45.61
N VAL A 715 2.27 -20.89 -44.35
CA VAL A 715 2.89 -22.17 -43.94
C VAL A 715 1.84 -23.13 -43.39
N ALA A 716 1.78 -24.34 -43.96
CA ALA A 716 0.82 -25.36 -43.53
C ALA A 716 1.05 -25.77 -42.08
N GLY A 717 -0.03 -25.87 -41.29
CA GLY A 717 0.01 -26.39 -39.93
C GLY A 717 0.63 -25.46 -38.87
N ARG A 718 0.65 -24.15 -39.14
CA ARG A 718 1.15 -23.12 -38.20
C ARG A 718 0.11 -22.08 -37.78
N GLY A 719 -1.03 -21.98 -38.48
CA GLY A 719 -2.16 -21.12 -38.10
C GLY A 719 -3.41 -21.95 -37.80
N PHE A 720 -4.09 -21.69 -36.68
CA PHE A 720 -5.31 -22.41 -36.28
C PHE A 720 -6.40 -21.50 -35.72
N THR A 721 -7.67 -21.76 -36.06
CA THR A 721 -8.78 -21.05 -35.41
C THR A 721 -8.99 -21.56 -33.99
N LEU A 722 -8.86 -22.87 -33.76
CA LEU A 722 -8.89 -23.48 -32.44
C LEU A 722 -7.71 -24.44 -32.25
N ARG A 723 -7.02 -24.31 -31.12
CA ARG A 723 -5.98 -25.23 -30.67
C ARG A 723 -6.29 -25.73 -29.26
N LEU A 724 -6.44 -27.04 -29.10
CA LEU A 724 -6.59 -27.71 -27.81
C LEU A 724 -5.39 -28.63 -27.55
N GLN A 725 -4.51 -28.23 -26.64
CA GLN A 725 -3.35 -29.01 -26.23
C GLN A 725 -3.42 -29.39 -24.75
N ALA A 726 -3.36 -30.68 -24.43
CA ALA A 726 -3.45 -31.21 -23.07
C ALA A 726 -4.62 -30.60 -22.25
N SER A 727 -5.77 -30.38 -22.90
CA SER A 727 -6.91 -29.65 -22.35
C SER A 727 -8.18 -30.49 -22.38
N PRO A 728 -8.27 -31.56 -21.55
CA PRO A 728 -9.40 -32.49 -21.56
C PRO A 728 -10.69 -31.87 -21.00
N ASN A 729 -11.82 -32.54 -21.25
CA ASN A 729 -13.17 -32.14 -20.85
C ASN A 729 -13.66 -30.81 -21.44
N ALA A 730 -13.15 -30.43 -22.61
CA ALA A 730 -13.66 -29.27 -23.33
C ALA A 730 -14.98 -29.61 -24.04
N THR A 731 -15.91 -28.64 -24.10
CA THR A 731 -17.11 -28.70 -24.93
C THR A 731 -16.99 -27.66 -26.04
N VAL A 732 -17.05 -28.07 -27.30
CA VAL A 732 -16.85 -27.24 -28.50
C VAL A 732 -18.08 -27.39 -29.39
N GLN A 733 -19.04 -26.46 -29.29
CA GLN A 733 -20.31 -26.57 -30.03
C GLN A 733 -20.77 -25.26 -30.66
N ASN A 734 -21.46 -25.35 -31.79
CA ASN A 734 -22.03 -24.20 -32.52
C ASN A 734 -20.99 -23.14 -32.91
N ASN A 735 -19.72 -23.49 -33.09
CA ASN A 735 -18.70 -22.52 -33.50
C ASN A 735 -18.48 -22.52 -35.02
N ALA A 736 -18.14 -21.36 -35.57
CA ALA A 736 -17.81 -21.16 -36.99
C ALA A 736 -16.30 -20.90 -37.15
N TRP A 737 -15.60 -21.82 -37.82
CA TRP A 737 -14.15 -21.86 -37.94
C TRP A 737 -13.68 -21.64 -39.40
N GLU A 738 -13.17 -20.44 -39.70
CA GLU A 738 -12.60 -20.12 -41.01
C GLU A 738 -11.07 -20.14 -41.00
N ALA A 739 -10.46 -20.94 -41.87
CA ALA A 739 -9.03 -20.94 -42.12
C ALA A 739 -8.76 -20.69 -43.61
N THR A 740 -8.05 -19.61 -43.94
CA THR A 740 -7.69 -19.30 -45.33
C THR A 740 -6.19 -19.50 -45.58
N GLY A 741 -5.79 -19.60 -46.85
CA GLY A 741 -4.41 -19.94 -47.22
C GLY A 741 -4.05 -21.35 -46.75
N ARG A 742 -2.97 -21.47 -45.97
CA ARG A 742 -2.48 -22.76 -45.43
C ARG A 742 -2.75 -22.92 -43.93
N ALA A 743 -3.61 -22.10 -43.35
CA ALA A 743 -4.12 -22.33 -42.00
C ALA A 743 -5.00 -23.60 -41.96
N VAL A 744 -5.23 -24.12 -40.77
CA VAL A 744 -6.09 -25.29 -40.53
C VAL A 744 -7.09 -24.89 -39.45
N PRO A 745 -8.40 -25.13 -39.61
CA PRO A 745 -9.39 -24.71 -38.61
C PRO A 745 -9.03 -25.18 -37.19
N VAL A 746 -8.81 -26.48 -36.99
CA VAL A 746 -8.69 -27.03 -35.65
C VAL A 746 -7.46 -27.93 -35.49
N TRP A 747 -6.78 -27.83 -34.33
CA TRP A 747 -5.79 -28.80 -33.87
C TRP A 747 -6.12 -29.33 -32.47
N ILE A 748 -6.16 -30.65 -32.33
CA ILE A 748 -6.44 -31.33 -31.07
C ILE A 748 -5.31 -32.32 -30.77
N SER A 749 -4.75 -32.27 -29.56
CA SER A 749 -3.91 -33.35 -29.04
C SER A 749 -4.76 -34.44 -28.38
N SER A 750 -4.33 -35.70 -28.46
CA SER A 750 -4.95 -36.84 -27.79
C SER A 750 -5.03 -36.67 -26.26
N ALA A 751 -4.11 -35.90 -25.67
CA ALA A 751 -4.15 -35.53 -24.26
C ALA A 751 -5.27 -34.54 -23.89
N SER A 752 -6.01 -34.01 -24.87
CA SER A 752 -7.14 -33.08 -24.66
C SER A 752 -8.49 -33.80 -24.56
N ARG A 753 -8.50 -35.05 -24.13
CA ARG A 753 -9.66 -35.94 -24.18
C ARG A 753 -10.02 -36.50 -22.80
N PRO A 754 -11.30 -36.83 -22.53
CA PRO A 754 -12.44 -36.79 -23.46
C PRO A 754 -12.86 -35.35 -23.82
N LEU A 755 -13.51 -35.14 -24.97
CA LEU A 755 -14.09 -33.84 -25.34
C LEU A 755 -15.45 -34.00 -26.03
N VAL A 756 -16.27 -32.96 -26.02
CA VAL A 756 -17.51 -32.90 -26.81
C VAL A 756 -17.30 -31.92 -27.94
N SER A 757 -17.39 -32.35 -29.21
CA SER A 757 -17.19 -31.46 -30.35
C SER A 757 -18.21 -31.70 -31.45
N ASP A 758 -19.29 -30.92 -31.46
CA ASP A 758 -20.43 -31.15 -32.35
C ASP A 758 -21.11 -29.85 -32.82
N HIS A 759 -21.88 -29.91 -33.91
CA HIS A 759 -22.57 -28.76 -34.51
C HIS A 759 -21.64 -27.57 -34.81
N ASN A 760 -20.38 -27.81 -35.20
CA ASN A 760 -19.45 -26.77 -35.62
C ASN A 760 -19.41 -26.66 -37.15
N ALA A 761 -19.14 -25.47 -37.67
CA ALA A 761 -18.95 -25.22 -39.09
C ALA A 761 -17.47 -24.97 -39.40
N TYR A 762 -16.97 -25.61 -40.46
CA TYR A 762 -15.57 -25.55 -40.88
C TYR A 762 -15.44 -25.04 -42.31
N SER A 763 -14.52 -24.09 -42.53
CA SER A 763 -14.10 -23.62 -43.86
C SER A 763 -12.58 -23.64 -43.94
N SER A 764 -12.04 -24.31 -44.98
CA SER A 764 -10.60 -24.40 -45.19
C SER A 764 -10.24 -24.55 -46.67
N GLU A 765 -9.06 -24.06 -47.06
CA GLU A 765 -8.50 -24.24 -48.41
C GLU A 765 -7.56 -25.46 -48.51
N VAL A 766 -7.11 -26.03 -47.38
CA VAL A 766 -6.05 -27.07 -47.36
C VAL A 766 -6.44 -28.32 -46.58
N ALA A 767 -6.92 -28.16 -45.35
CA ALA A 767 -7.25 -29.28 -44.46
C ALA A 767 -8.25 -28.84 -43.37
N ILE A 768 -9.13 -29.74 -42.94
CA ILE A 768 -10.19 -29.45 -41.98
C ILE A 768 -9.68 -29.44 -40.54
N GLY A 769 -8.78 -30.37 -40.22
CA GLY A 769 -8.28 -30.49 -38.87
C GLY A 769 -7.00 -31.28 -38.78
N ARG A 770 -6.37 -31.18 -37.62
CA ARG A 770 -5.19 -31.95 -37.25
C ARG A 770 -5.46 -32.62 -35.91
N ILE A 771 -5.15 -33.91 -35.80
CA ILE A 771 -5.20 -34.65 -34.54
C ILE A 771 -3.78 -35.17 -34.31
N GLU A 772 -3.16 -34.76 -33.20
CA GLU A 772 -1.76 -35.03 -32.94
C GLU A 772 -0.85 -34.61 -34.11
N GLY A 773 -0.11 -35.55 -34.70
CA GLY A 773 0.73 -35.35 -35.87
C GLY A 773 -0.03 -35.38 -37.20
N ASP A 774 -1.23 -35.94 -37.22
CA ASP A 774 -1.94 -36.34 -38.43
C ASP A 774 -2.83 -35.21 -38.96
N LEU A 775 -2.70 -34.89 -40.25
CA LEU A 775 -3.44 -33.83 -40.92
C LEU A 775 -4.55 -34.44 -41.80
N TYR A 776 -5.79 -33.98 -41.61
CA TYR A 776 -6.97 -34.52 -42.27
C TYR A 776 -7.48 -33.56 -43.35
N GLY A 777 -7.35 -33.98 -44.60
CA GLY A 777 -7.69 -33.16 -45.78
C GLY A 777 -9.17 -33.11 -46.14
N THR A 778 -10.04 -33.91 -45.53
CA THR A 778 -11.49 -33.92 -45.78
C THR A 778 -12.25 -33.98 -44.46
N PHE A 779 -13.46 -33.42 -44.43
CA PHE A 779 -14.27 -33.32 -43.23
C PHE A 779 -14.58 -34.69 -42.60
N TRP A 780 -15.09 -35.64 -43.38
CA TRP A 780 -15.43 -36.97 -42.85
C TRP A 780 -14.21 -37.78 -42.39
N ALA A 781 -13.03 -37.55 -42.98
CA ALA A 781 -11.81 -38.18 -42.47
C ALA A 781 -11.40 -37.58 -41.11
N TYR A 782 -11.59 -36.27 -40.91
CA TYR A 782 -11.33 -35.63 -39.64
C TYR A 782 -12.28 -36.13 -38.55
N VAL A 783 -13.59 -36.20 -38.81
CA VAL A 783 -14.59 -36.74 -37.87
C VAL A 783 -14.27 -38.19 -37.51
N ALA A 784 -14.07 -39.07 -38.49
CA ALA A 784 -13.71 -40.47 -38.23
C ALA A 784 -12.37 -40.62 -37.48
N GLY A 785 -11.43 -39.70 -37.71
CA GLY A 785 -10.19 -39.62 -36.95
C GLY A 785 -10.47 -39.27 -35.49
N LEU A 786 -11.32 -38.27 -35.25
CA LEU A 786 -11.67 -37.82 -33.91
C LEU A 786 -12.39 -38.92 -33.14
N ASP A 787 -13.39 -39.59 -33.73
CA ASP A 787 -14.09 -40.76 -33.15
C ASP A 787 -13.12 -41.92 -32.83
N ALA A 788 -12.17 -42.20 -33.72
CA ALA A 788 -11.20 -43.29 -33.53
C ALA A 788 -10.25 -43.01 -32.37
N TYR A 789 -9.89 -41.73 -32.19
CA TYR A 789 -9.18 -41.32 -31.01
C TYR A 789 -10.17 -41.40 -29.83
N ASP A 790 -11.34 -40.75 -29.87
CA ASP A 790 -12.36 -40.56 -28.81
C ASP A 790 -13.66 -41.35 -28.96
N PRO A 791 -13.64 -42.68 -28.73
CA PRO A 791 -14.79 -43.52 -29.01
C PRO A 791 -15.99 -43.29 -28.07
N ASP A 792 -15.79 -42.61 -26.94
CA ASP A 792 -16.83 -42.33 -25.95
C ASP A 792 -17.39 -40.90 -26.06
N GLY A 793 -16.87 -40.06 -26.99
CA GLY A 793 -17.37 -38.72 -27.20
C GLY A 793 -18.55 -38.65 -28.19
N THR A 794 -19.06 -37.45 -28.40
CA THR A 794 -20.11 -37.16 -29.40
C THR A 794 -19.52 -36.18 -30.41
N GLU A 795 -18.87 -36.70 -31.44
CA GLU A 795 -18.15 -35.87 -32.40
C GLU A 795 -18.80 -35.79 -33.78
N GLY A 796 -18.87 -34.57 -34.30
CA GLY A 796 -19.08 -34.30 -35.73
C GLY A 796 -20.44 -34.66 -36.33
N MET A 797 -21.38 -35.23 -35.57
CA MET A 797 -22.68 -35.70 -36.09
C MET A 797 -23.58 -34.59 -36.65
N GLY A 798 -23.56 -33.39 -36.06
CA GLY A 798 -24.26 -32.20 -36.53
C GLY A 798 -23.33 -31.13 -37.14
N SER A 799 -22.02 -31.41 -37.22
CA SER A 799 -21.05 -30.47 -37.77
C SER A 799 -21.07 -30.44 -39.30
N ILE A 800 -20.67 -29.32 -39.91
CA ILE A 800 -20.73 -29.10 -41.36
C ILE A 800 -19.43 -28.52 -41.92
N GLU A 801 -19.14 -28.81 -43.18
CA GLU A 801 -18.14 -28.08 -43.98
C GLU A 801 -18.88 -27.13 -44.93
N ALA A 802 -18.67 -25.83 -44.80
CA ALA A 802 -19.39 -24.82 -45.56
C ALA A 802 -18.58 -23.53 -45.73
N ALA A 803 -18.86 -22.78 -46.79
CA ALA A 803 -18.35 -21.41 -46.93
C ALA A 803 -19.06 -20.51 -45.91
N LEU A 804 -18.29 -19.92 -44.99
CA LEU A 804 -18.83 -19.16 -43.85
C LEU A 804 -19.25 -17.73 -44.21
N GLY A 805 -18.71 -17.15 -45.29
CA GLY A 805 -19.22 -15.90 -45.87
C GLY A 805 -19.19 -14.68 -44.95
N PHE A 806 -18.17 -14.57 -44.10
CA PHE A 806 -18.04 -13.43 -43.18
C PHE A 806 -17.98 -12.08 -43.92
N ALA A 807 -18.65 -11.07 -43.37
CA ALA A 807 -18.85 -9.77 -44.00
C ALA A 807 -17.52 -9.05 -44.29
N ASN A 808 -16.62 -8.93 -43.30
CA ASN A 808 -15.30 -8.33 -43.49
C ASN A 808 -14.27 -8.81 -42.43
N ALA A 809 -13.90 -10.09 -42.52
CA ALA A 809 -12.95 -10.71 -41.59
C ALA A 809 -11.59 -9.97 -41.50
N ARG A 810 -11.15 -9.29 -42.57
CA ARG A 810 -9.90 -8.52 -42.60
C ARG A 810 -9.93 -7.26 -41.71
N GLN A 811 -11.11 -6.87 -41.25
CA GLN A 811 -11.32 -5.77 -40.29
C GLN A 811 -11.96 -6.27 -38.98
N GLY A 812 -11.97 -7.59 -38.74
CA GLY A 812 -12.54 -8.18 -37.54
C GLY A 812 -14.06 -8.35 -37.54
N ASP A 813 -14.74 -8.04 -38.65
CA ASP A 813 -16.18 -8.19 -38.79
C ASP A 813 -16.52 -9.61 -39.29
N LEU A 814 -17.00 -10.44 -38.37
CA LEU A 814 -17.36 -11.84 -38.61
C LEU A 814 -18.87 -12.09 -38.59
N HIS A 815 -19.70 -11.08 -38.84
CA HIS A 815 -21.13 -11.29 -39.13
C HIS A 815 -21.28 -12.10 -40.42
N THR A 816 -22.34 -12.89 -40.52
CA THR A 816 -22.55 -13.78 -41.67
C THR A 816 -24.02 -13.87 -42.07
N THR A 817 -24.22 -14.07 -43.37
CA THR A 817 -25.54 -14.37 -43.96
C THR A 817 -25.54 -15.74 -44.66
N ALA A 818 -24.56 -16.59 -44.33
CA ALA A 818 -24.41 -17.89 -44.96
C ALA A 818 -25.58 -18.80 -44.60
N ALA A 819 -26.42 -19.12 -45.58
CA ALA A 819 -27.58 -19.98 -45.42
C ALA A 819 -27.25 -21.38 -44.87
N ALA A 820 -25.99 -21.83 -44.99
CA ALA A 820 -25.55 -23.10 -44.43
C ALA A 820 -25.43 -23.09 -42.89
N LEU A 821 -25.29 -21.91 -42.28
CA LEU A 821 -25.16 -21.76 -40.82
C LEU A 821 -26.51 -21.55 -40.14
N GLN A 822 -27.52 -21.14 -40.92
CA GLN A 822 -28.84 -20.79 -40.41
C GLN A 822 -29.57 -22.02 -39.84
N ALA A 823 -30.01 -21.91 -38.59
CA ALA A 823 -30.70 -22.97 -37.85
C ALA A 823 -29.95 -24.32 -37.83
N ALA A 824 -28.62 -24.31 -38.03
CA ALA A 824 -27.78 -25.49 -38.11
C ALA A 824 -27.16 -25.87 -36.75
N GLY A 825 -27.30 -25.01 -35.73
CA GLY A 825 -26.80 -25.25 -34.39
C GLY A 825 -27.76 -26.04 -33.52
N VAL A 826 -27.30 -26.38 -32.32
CA VAL A 826 -28.09 -27.03 -31.27
C VAL A 826 -28.35 -26.07 -30.11
N ASP A 827 -29.56 -26.06 -29.55
CA ASP A 827 -29.84 -25.25 -28.36
C ASP A 827 -29.08 -25.78 -27.13
N ILE A 828 -28.19 -24.94 -26.61
CA ILE A 828 -27.29 -25.24 -25.50
C ILE A 828 -27.40 -24.19 -24.39
N GLY A 829 -28.51 -23.43 -24.35
CA GLY A 829 -28.80 -22.46 -23.28
C GLY A 829 -28.03 -21.15 -23.36
N VAL A 830 -27.68 -20.69 -24.57
CA VAL A 830 -27.13 -19.34 -24.81
C VAL A 830 -28.25 -18.46 -25.34
N ALA A 831 -28.69 -17.46 -24.55
CA ALA A 831 -29.92 -16.72 -24.82
C ALA A 831 -29.80 -15.62 -25.87
N VAL A 832 -28.62 -15.01 -26.02
CA VAL A 832 -28.36 -13.90 -26.95
C VAL A 832 -27.09 -14.15 -27.73
N ASP A 833 -26.88 -13.45 -28.84
CA ASP A 833 -25.68 -13.55 -29.70
C ASP A 833 -24.63 -12.45 -29.39
N ILE A 834 -23.70 -12.17 -30.32
CA ILE A 834 -22.64 -11.14 -30.19
C ILE A 834 -23.17 -9.70 -30.13
N ASP A 835 -24.30 -9.43 -30.78
CA ASP A 835 -24.94 -8.12 -30.86
C ASP A 835 -25.97 -7.93 -29.74
N GLY A 836 -26.34 -9.04 -29.07
CA GLY A 836 -27.32 -9.06 -27.99
C GLY A 836 -28.71 -9.44 -28.48
N ASP A 837 -28.83 -9.89 -29.73
CA ASP A 837 -30.10 -10.34 -30.30
C ASP A 837 -30.46 -11.72 -29.74
N PRO A 838 -31.75 -11.98 -29.43
CA PRO A 838 -32.18 -13.27 -28.90
C PRO A 838 -31.95 -14.42 -29.89
N ARG A 839 -31.42 -15.55 -29.39
CA ARG A 839 -31.30 -16.77 -30.19
C ARG A 839 -32.63 -17.54 -30.25
N PRO A 840 -33.02 -18.09 -31.41
CA PRO A 840 -34.25 -18.88 -31.52
C PRO A 840 -34.13 -20.20 -30.75
N ALA A 841 -35.20 -20.56 -30.03
CA ALA A 841 -35.23 -21.81 -29.26
C ALA A 841 -35.17 -23.04 -30.19
N GLY A 842 -34.29 -23.99 -29.86
CA GLY A 842 -34.18 -25.29 -30.52
C GLY A 842 -33.33 -25.37 -31.80
N ALA A 843 -33.14 -24.27 -32.54
CA ALA A 843 -32.32 -24.27 -33.76
C ALA A 843 -31.63 -22.91 -33.99
N PRO A 844 -30.61 -22.58 -33.16
CA PRO A 844 -29.83 -21.36 -33.34
C PRO A 844 -28.88 -21.47 -34.55
N ASP A 845 -28.36 -20.34 -35.00
CA ASP A 845 -27.31 -20.30 -36.01
C ASP A 845 -25.96 -20.78 -35.44
N ILE A 846 -25.16 -21.42 -36.29
CA ILE A 846 -23.76 -21.74 -35.96
C ILE A 846 -22.92 -20.46 -36.06
N GLY A 847 -22.19 -20.15 -35.00
CA GLY A 847 -21.33 -18.97 -34.88
C GLY A 847 -21.83 -17.97 -33.85
N ALA A 848 -21.12 -16.84 -33.76
CA ALA A 848 -21.37 -15.78 -32.79
C ALA A 848 -22.57 -14.90 -33.10
N ASP A 849 -23.14 -15.00 -34.29
CA ASP A 849 -24.13 -14.09 -34.87
C ASP A 849 -25.32 -14.88 -35.44
N GLU A 850 -26.54 -14.36 -35.30
CA GLU A 850 -27.75 -14.90 -35.96
C GLU A 850 -28.02 -14.11 -37.26
N GLY A 851 -28.24 -14.79 -38.38
CA GLY A 851 -28.22 -14.19 -39.72
C GLY A 851 -29.26 -13.08 -39.99
N SER A 852 -28.81 -11.82 -39.90
CA SER A 852 -29.33 -10.56 -40.47
C SER A 852 -30.55 -9.86 -39.81
N PRO A 853 -30.58 -8.50 -39.73
CA PRO A 853 -31.47 -7.70 -38.86
C PRO A 853 -32.93 -7.51 -39.33
N ASP A 854 -33.45 -8.26 -40.29
CA ASP A 854 -34.73 -7.93 -40.94
C ASP A 854 -35.46 -9.17 -41.50
N VAL A 855 -36.09 -9.96 -40.63
CA VAL A 855 -37.20 -10.85 -41.01
C VAL A 855 -38.33 -10.76 -39.99
N ALA A 856 -39.17 -9.73 -40.16
CA ALA A 856 -40.54 -9.79 -39.71
C ALA A 856 -41.31 -10.81 -40.59
N THR A 857 -41.23 -12.10 -40.29
CA THR A 857 -42.20 -13.09 -40.79
C THR A 857 -43.33 -13.20 -39.78
N ALA A 858 -44.42 -12.53 -40.11
CA ALA A 858 -45.74 -12.78 -39.54
C ALA A 858 -46.14 -14.25 -39.76
N GLY A 859 -45.88 -15.08 -38.76
CA GLY A 859 -46.48 -16.39 -38.57
C GLY A 859 -46.97 -16.45 -37.14
N ALA A 860 -48.28 -16.63 -36.94
CA ALA A 860 -48.90 -16.68 -35.63
C ALA A 860 -48.30 -17.82 -34.78
N GLN A 861 -47.28 -17.51 -34.00
CA GLN A 861 -46.72 -18.36 -32.95
C GLN A 861 -47.48 -18.01 -31.68
N ALA A 862 -48.07 -19.00 -31.03
CA ALA A 862 -48.71 -18.82 -29.74
C ALA A 862 -47.69 -18.16 -28.80
N ALA A 863 -48.00 -16.95 -28.32
CA ALA A 863 -47.14 -16.18 -27.42
C ALA A 863 -46.83 -17.05 -26.20
N THR A 864 -45.61 -17.58 -26.15
CA THR A 864 -45.06 -18.17 -24.94
C THR A 864 -44.87 -17.02 -23.97
N VAL A 865 -45.65 -17.02 -22.90
CA VAL A 865 -45.51 -16.04 -21.81
C VAL A 865 -44.06 -16.13 -21.29
N PRO A 866 -43.32 -15.01 -21.23
CA PRO A 866 -41.97 -14.98 -20.67
C PRO A 866 -41.95 -15.60 -19.26
N ALA A 867 -40.91 -16.36 -18.92
CA ALA A 867 -40.81 -17.00 -17.60
C ALA A 867 -40.40 -16.02 -16.49
N GLU A 868 -39.80 -14.88 -16.85
CA GLU A 868 -39.26 -13.88 -15.93
C GLU A 868 -39.42 -12.45 -16.47
N PHE A 869 -39.23 -11.46 -15.59
CA PHE A 869 -39.15 -10.06 -16.00
C PHE A 869 -37.81 -9.80 -16.71
N VAL A 870 -37.83 -9.10 -17.84
CA VAL A 870 -36.62 -8.77 -18.60
C VAL A 870 -36.69 -7.32 -19.08
N LEU A 871 -35.57 -6.59 -18.95
CA LEU A 871 -35.33 -5.34 -19.66
C LEU A 871 -34.26 -5.59 -20.73
N GLY A 872 -34.64 -5.51 -22.00
CA GLY A 872 -33.73 -5.70 -23.13
C GLY A 872 -32.94 -4.43 -23.49
N LEU A 873 -32.01 -4.56 -24.44
CA LEU A 873 -31.13 -3.47 -24.84
C LEU A 873 -31.87 -2.41 -25.68
N PRO A 874 -31.54 -1.12 -25.53
CA PRO A 874 -32.04 -0.09 -26.44
C PRO A 874 -31.46 -0.31 -27.84
N VAL A 875 -32.31 -0.38 -28.87
CA VAL A 875 -31.89 -0.62 -30.26
C VAL A 875 -32.42 0.50 -31.18
N PRO A 876 -31.56 1.17 -31.98
CA PRO A 876 -30.09 1.06 -32.00
C PRO A 876 -29.43 1.78 -30.80
N ASN A 877 -28.23 1.36 -30.41
CA ASN A 877 -27.39 2.04 -29.43
C ASN A 877 -25.89 1.91 -29.80
N PRO A 878 -25.16 3.00 -30.12
CA PRO A 878 -25.57 4.41 -30.05
C PRO A 878 -26.72 4.78 -30.99
N ALA A 879 -27.61 5.63 -30.51
CA ALA A 879 -28.86 6.01 -31.15
C ALA A 879 -28.73 7.32 -31.93
N PRO A 880 -28.82 7.31 -33.27
CA PRO A 880 -28.89 8.53 -34.08
C PRO A 880 -30.32 9.10 -34.19
N GLY A 881 -31.32 8.48 -33.56
CA GLY A 881 -32.74 8.80 -33.76
C GLY A 881 -33.68 8.10 -32.78
N ALA A 882 -34.79 7.53 -33.26
CA ALA A 882 -35.71 6.74 -32.44
C ALA A 882 -35.02 5.51 -31.86
N VAL A 883 -35.39 5.12 -30.64
CA VAL A 883 -34.85 3.93 -29.97
C VAL A 883 -36.00 3.08 -29.44
N ARG A 884 -35.91 1.77 -29.69
CA ARG A 884 -36.82 0.77 -29.14
C ARG A 884 -36.16 0.10 -27.94
N ILE A 885 -36.90 -0.07 -26.86
CA ILE A 885 -36.46 -0.71 -25.62
C ILE A 885 -37.43 -1.89 -25.39
N PRO A 886 -37.05 -3.12 -25.75
CA PRO A 886 -37.87 -4.29 -25.51
C PRO A 886 -37.87 -4.62 -24.01
N TYR A 887 -39.00 -5.06 -23.47
CA TYR A 887 -39.10 -5.57 -22.10
C TYR A 887 -40.17 -6.67 -22.01
N ALA A 888 -40.03 -7.59 -21.06
CA ALA A 888 -40.94 -8.73 -20.88
C ALA A 888 -41.53 -8.79 -19.47
N VAL A 889 -42.78 -9.25 -19.39
CA VAL A 889 -43.59 -9.31 -18.18
C VAL A 889 -44.18 -10.73 -18.06
N PRO A 890 -43.80 -11.52 -17.04
CA PRO A 890 -44.24 -12.91 -16.91
C PRO A 890 -45.67 -13.05 -16.36
N GLU A 891 -46.14 -12.08 -15.59
CA GLU A 891 -47.49 -12.01 -15.04
C GLU A 891 -47.99 -10.56 -15.05
N ALA A 892 -49.29 -10.34 -15.28
CA ALA A 892 -49.84 -8.99 -15.38
C ALA A 892 -49.64 -8.19 -14.08
N GLY A 893 -49.03 -7.01 -14.18
CA GLY A 893 -48.65 -6.23 -13.00
C GLY A 893 -48.17 -4.81 -13.32
N PRO A 894 -47.96 -3.97 -12.30
CA PRO A 894 -47.48 -2.60 -12.49
C PRO A 894 -46.01 -2.60 -12.97
N VAL A 895 -45.76 -1.91 -14.08
CA VAL A 895 -44.43 -1.73 -14.67
C VAL A 895 -44.19 -0.25 -14.96
N GLU A 896 -43.05 0.26 -14.52
CA GLU A 896 -42.51 1.56 -14.95
C GLU A 896 -41.22 1.32 -15.74
N VAL A 897 -41.13 1.86 -16.96
CA VAL A 897 -39.89 1.97 -17.74
C VAL A 897 -39.57 3.45 -17.89
N SER A 898 -38.44 3.90 -17.36
CA SER A 898 -38.04 5.31 -17.37
C SER A 898 -36.59 5.52 -17.77
N VAL A 899 -36.27 6.70 -18.30
CA VAL A 899 -34.93 7.12 -18.72
C VAL A 899 -34.40 8.15 -17.74
N TRP A 900 -33.14 7.99 -17.33
CA TRP A 900 -32.45 8.78 -16.35
C TRP A 900 -31.17 9.33 -16.97
N ASP A 901 -30.83 10.58 -16.70
CA ASP A 901 -29.51 11.10 -17.04
C ASP A 901 -28.43 10.59 -16.05
N VAL A 902 -27.16 10.79 -16.38
CA VAL A 902 -26.02 10.38 -15.54
C VAL A 902 -25.99 11.08 -14.17
N LEU A 903 -26.77 12.15 -13.99
CA LEU A 903 -26.91 12.87 -12.72
C LEU A 903 -28.04 12.29 -11.85
N GLY A 904 -28.66 11.19 -12.26
CA GLY A 904 -29.75 10.54 -11.53
C GLY A 904 -31.08 11.30 -11.63
N ARG A 905 -31.26 12.19 -12.60
CA ARG A 905 -32.55 12.85 -12.85
C ARG A 905 -33.34 12.03 -13.88
N ARG A 906 -34.61 11.74 -13.58
CA ARG A 906 -35.53 11.10 -14.52
C ARG A 906 -35.88 12.08 -15.64
N VAL A 907 -35.40 11.81 -16.86
CA VAL A 907 -35.58 12.66 -18.04
C VAL A 907 -36.73 12.22 -18.93
N ALA A 908 -37.16 10.96 -18.86
CA ALA A 908 -38.36 10.48 -19.55
C ALA A 908 -39.01 9.29 -18.81
N VAL A 909 -40.30 9.10 -19.02
CA VAL A 909 -41.03 7.87 -18.64
C VAL A 909 -41.64 7.31 -19.93
N LEU A 910 -41.28 6.08 -20.25
CA LEU A 910 -41.62 5.43 -21.53
C LEU A 910 -42.78 4.45 -21.40
N ALA A 911 -42.97 3.86 -20.22
CA ALA A 911 -44.13 3.07 -19.83
C ALA A 911 -44.40 3.27 -18.34
N ASP A 912 -45.66 3.39 -17.92
CA ASP A 912 -46.08 3.51 -16.53
C ASP A 912 -47.54 3.05 -16.39
N GLY A 913 -47.76 1.91 -15.74
CA GLY A 913 -49.10 1.36 -15.53
C GLY A 913 -49.12 -0.17 -15.39
N VAL A 914 -50.32 -0.75 -15.38
CA VAL A 914 -50.50 -2.21 -15.39
C VAL A 914 -50.24 -2.74 -16.79
N THR A 915 -49.24 -3.60 -16.93
CA THR A 915 -48.83 -4.24 -18.18
C THR A 915 -49.21 -5.72 -18.14
N GLU A 916 -49.89 -6.21 -19.17
CA GLU A 916 -50.31 -7.62 -19.30
C GLU A 916 -49.10 -8.56 -19.46
N ALA A 917 -49.27 -9.84 -19.14
CA ALA A 917 -48.21 -10.84 -19.33
C ALA A 917 -47.86 -11.00 -20.82
N GLY A 918 -46.57 -10.89 -21.17
CA GLY A 918 -46.07 -10.93 -22.54
C GLY A 918 -44.82 -10.09 -22.77
N SER A 919 -44.37 -10.02 -24.03
CA SER A 919 -43.30 -9.12 -24.47
C SER A 919 -43.88 -7.80 -24.96
N HIS A 920 -43.22 -6.71 -24.58
CA HIS A 920 -43.63 -5.32 -24.82
C HIS A 920 -42.46 -4.48 -25.30
N GLU A 921 -42.76 -3.29 -25.80
CA GLU A 921 -41.74 -2.35 -26.30
C GLU A 921 -42.04 -0.93 -25.83
N ALA A 922 -41.01 -0.27 -25.29
CA ALA A 922 -40.99 1.13 -24.92
C ALA A 922 -40.19 1.92 -25.97
N VAL A 923 -40.67 3.08 -26.40
CA VAL A 923 -40.04 3.84 -27.49
C VAL A 923 -39.57 5.21 -27.01
N VAL A 924 -38.29 5.52 -27.25
CA VAL A 924 -37.76 6.89 -27.18
C VAL A 924 -37.95 7.54 -28.55
N ALA A 925 -38.77 8.59 -28.61
CA ALA A 925 -39.00 9.31 -29.85
C ALA A 925 -37.72 10.04 -30.34
N PRO A 926 -37.52 10.20 -31.66
CA PRO A 926 -36.37 10.96 -32.18
C PRO A 926 -36.32 12.38 -31.61
N GLY A 927 -35.16 12.80 -31.12
CA GLY A 927 -34.94 14.13 -30.56
C GLY A 927 -35.59 14.36 -29.18
N ALA A 928 -36.19 13.34 -28.55
CA ALA A 928 -36.72 13.44 -27.19
C ALA A 928 -35.63 13.57 -26.12
N LEU A 929 -34.41 13.13 -26.44
CA LEU A 929 -33.22 13.20 -25.59
C LEU A 929 -32.12 13.97 -26.34
N ALA A 930 -31.35 14.78 -25.62
CA ALA A 930 -30.14 15.39 -26.16
C ALA A 930 -29.05 14.33 -26.40
N ALA A 931 -28.05 14.62 -27.24
CA ALA A 931 -26.90 13.73 -27.36
C ALA A 931 -26.20 13.59 -25.99
N GLY A 932 -25.88 12.36 -25.59
CA GLY A 932 -25.38 12.03 -24.27
C GLY A 932 -25.65 10.59 -23.86
N THR A 933 -25.16 10.21 -22.67
CA THR A 933 -25.42 8.89 -22.08
C THR A 933 -26.58 8.97 -21.09
N TYR A 934 -27.44 7.96 -21.10
CA TYR A 934 -28.61 7.80 -20.25
C TYR A 934 -28.68 6.38 -19.70
N VAL A 935 -29.41 6.21 -18.61
CA VAL A 935 -29.76 4.91 -18.03
C VAL A 935 -31.26 4.70 -18.20
N VAL A 936 -31.63 3.64 -18.89
CA VAL A 936 -33.01 3.15 -18.92
C VAL A 936 -33.19 2.23 -17.72
N ARG A 937 -34.26 2.42 -16.95
CA ARG A 937 -34.62 1.61 -15.79
C ARG A 937 -36.01 1.03 -15.97
N MET A 938 -36.17 -0.24 -15.64
CA MET A 938 -37.46 -0.91 -15.48
C MET A 938 -37.67 -1.24 -14.00
N GLN A 939 -38.87 -0.95 -13.49
CA GLN A 939 -39.33 -1.33 -12.15
C GLN A 939 -40.64 -2.11 -12.28
N ALA A 940 -40.71 -3.32 -11.74
CA ALA A 940 -41.91 -4.16 -11.72
C ALA A 940 -42.02 -4.91 -10.38
N GLY A 941 -42.82 -4.40 -9.43
CA GLY A 941 -42.84 -4.94 -8.07
C GLY A 941 -41.45 -4.86 -7.42
N ALA A 942 -40.90 -6.01 -6.99
CA ALA A 942 -39.55 -6.12 -6.43
C ALA A 942 -38.44 -6.19 -7.50
N PHE A 943 -38.78 -6.43 -8.77
CA PHE A 943 -37.82 -6.48 -9.87
C PHE A 943 -37.39 -5.08 -10.29
N SER A 944 -36.08 -4.86 -10.41
CA SER A 944 -35.50 -3.65 -10.97
C SER A 944 -34.33 -4.02 -11.89
N ALA A 945 -34.33 -3.50 -13.11
CA ALA A 945 -33.26 -3.70 -14.08
C ALA A 945 -32.90 -2.38 -14.74
N THR A 946 -31.65 -2.23 -15.18
CA THR A 946 -31.17 -1.03 -15.87
C THR A 946 -30.31 -1.39 -17.08
N THR A 947 -30.36 -0.57 -18.13
CA THR A 947 -29.51 -0.67 -19.31
C THR A 947 -29.07 0.71 -19.78
N ARG A 948 -27.94 0.80 -20.50
CA ARG A 948 -27.37 2.08 -20.97
C ARG A 948 -27.97 2.44 -22.33
N LEU A 949 -28.27 3.73 -22.53
CA LEU A 949 -28.66 4.32 -23.80
C LEU A 949 -27.73 5.49 -24.12
N THR A 950 -27.00 5.42 -25.23
CA THR A 950 -26.17 6.51 -25.75
C THR A 950 -26.88 7.14 -26.95
N VAL A 951 -27.16 8.45 -26.90
CA VAL A 951 -27.74 9.21 -28.01
C VAL A 951 -26.64 10.03 -28.68
N VAL A 952 -26.52 9.92 -30.00
CA VAL A 952 -25.53 10.65 -30.83
C VAL A 952 -26.24 11.61 -31.77
N ARG A 953 -25.52 12.63 -32.24
CA ARG A 953 -26.04 13.65 -33.16
C ARG A 953 -25.98 13.23 -34.61
#